data_AF-A0A7S1BU42-F1
#
_entry.id   AF-A0A7S1BU42-F1
#
_cell.length_a   1.000
_cell.length_b   1.000
_cell.length_c   1.000
_cell.angle_alpha   90.00
_cell.angle_beta   90.00
_cell.angle_gamma   90.00
#
_symmetry.space_group_name_H-M   'P 1'
#
loop_
_entity.id
_entity.type
_entity.pdbx_description
1 polymer ?
#
loop_
_entity_poly.entity_id
_entity_poly.type
_entity_poly.pdbx_seq_one_letter_code
_entity_poly.pdbx_strand_id
1 'polypeptide(L)'
;MISLPKSNLFQGAFLSLLVPVITEACLDEWTLKITGKNRCSLSTFISEAETQDIFGSCNNTEVTDVLKNIYEVENFDELSENFDKLCESAYDNESTFDFEGVSGRGSAFDNEYFSGGTFYNEERQDIDEYKVATMQLYADPGARIKNIYDYKAQDKKFSWPHQDITHMQDCELNSIMCCWTQDRQANDNNGNCGTPYPKNCVDKNPADNTDVCFVDSEKSGSIFVYRDNAEDDSHCHGTAWSEDKRHVSARFAANNLFYISQYDHLYKRGYVRNVPGAPMCSCVERMPIATRSDCTQVDLLSEDILFSYSKTFGLKADVSNVKVKFNACQGANNQNNDLRAYHERLRDEGQISETQSDLFEKRLVGKNNCPSEINSFLKEKGYEPMGSVVLTNYQTKDRIFAQKGKKFEGGFGVFSKTLYNDQKWQLRPQPYNKCYGKAEECYLIVNAISGRRLYAQSDKTGSSGVGATPPNYPRYADQHWRLEHTPCGEKMCYLLINIYSDRCLQIQNGRVAAFSADDQKGFNYSLWTIDGNLDFNLESVQAITPSPTSAPTGLPTVSIPEDLFDVPIRNFKNGRKMYAQLNQKWEKGVGAGANNLPIYQDNKWRFQPVACPSDYDTESSSCYFILNMYSNRILYAHNGKNWEKGLGAGPGSMKHKDNYWDLIETDCGEMDKCYFIKNTLSGRYLYSTNSGQWDKGVGALSTLSSLSDGDARWILK
;
A
#
# COMPACT_ATOMS: atom_id res chain seq x y z
N MET A 1 -15.87 56.86 -70.51
CA MET A 1 -15.01 55.78 -71.06
C MET A 1 -15.12 54.61 -70.09
N ILE A 2 -15.63 53.43 -70.41
CA ILE A 2 -16.02 52.76 -71.66
C ILE A 2 -17.23 51.87 -71.34
N SER A 3 -18.05 51.64 -72.36
CA SER A 3 -19.31 50.93 -72.35
C SER A 3 -19.12 49.49 -72.88
N LEU A 4 -19.85 48.55 -72.25
CA LEU A 4 -20.40 47.26 -72.77
C LEU A 4 -19.40 46.11 -73.07
N PRO A 5 -19.81 44.81 -73.14
CA PRO A 5 -21.18 44.33 -73.49
C PRO A 5 -21.75 43.03 -72.85
N LYS A 6 -23.10 42.98 -72.95
CA LYS A 6 -24.00 41.88 -73.36
C LYS A 6 -24.18 40.62 -72.50
N SER A 7 -25.36 40.58 -71.89
CA SER A 7 -26.12 39.36 -71.59
C SER A 7 -26.86 38.84 -72.83
N ASN A 8 -26.86 37.52 -73.01
CA ASN A 8 -27.85 36.79 -73.80
C ASN A 8 -28.32 35.62 -72.93
N LEU A 9 -29.64 35.51 -72.77
CA LEU A 9 -30.31 34.40 -72.11
C LEU A 9 -30.17 33.12 -72.96
N PHE A 10 -29.89 32.01 -72.29
CA PHE A 10 -30.31 30.68 -72.71
C PHE A 10 -30.82 29.90 -71.50
N GLN A 11 -32.02 29.34 -71.65
CA GLN A 11 -32.66 28.43 -70.70
C GLN A 11 -31.82 27.16 -70.53
N GLY A 12 -31.62 26.75 -69.27
CA GLY A 12 -31.15 25.42 -68.89
C GLY A 12 -32.10 24.88 -67.81
N ALA A 13 -32.66 23.71 -68.08
CA ALA A 13 -33.67 23.03 -67.27
C ALA A 13 -33.18 22.77 -65.84
N PHE A 14 -33.98 23.18 -64.85
CA PHE A 14 -33.91 22.63 -63.50
C PHE A 14 -34.46 21.20 -63.55
N LEU A 15 -33.57 20.22 -63.66
CA LEU A 15 -33.86 18.87 -63.21
C LEU A 15 -33.83 18.92 -61.67
N SER A 16 -34.97 19.27 -61.07
CA SER A 16 -35.21 19.05 -59.66
C SER A 16 -35.15 17.54 -59.42
N LEU A 17 -34.04 17.07 -58.85
CA LEU A 17 -34.04 15.81 -58.12
C LEU A 17 -35.09 15.97 -57.01
N LEU A 18 -36.26 15.35 -57.23
CA LEU A 18 -37.27 15.16 -56.20
C LEU A 18 -36.63 14.31 -55.10
N VAL A 19 -36.01 14.98 -54.12
CA VAL A 19 -35.82 14.38 -52.80
C VAL A 19 -37.23 14.06 -52.31
N PRO A 20 -37.56 12.79 -52.00
CA PRO A 20 -38.87 12.47 -51.45
C PRO A 20 -39.06 13.31 -50.19
N VAL A 21 -40.07 14.19 -50.22
CA VAL A 21 -40.46 14.96 -49.03
C VAL A 21 -41.06 13.94 -48.08
N ILE A 22 -40.27 13.52 -47.11
CA ILE A 22 -40.68 12.72 -45.96
C ILE A 22 -41.76 13.54 -45.26
N THR A 23 -43.01 13.06 -45.31
CA THR A 23 -44.14 13.78 -44.72
C THR A 23 -44.19 13.51 -43.22
N GLU A 24 -44.56 14.49 -42.39
CA GLU A 24 -44.67 14.32 -40.92
C GLU A 24 -45.59 13.15 -40.48
N ALA A 25 -46.40 12.61 -41.39
CA ALA A 25 -47.26 11.45 -41.17
C ALA A 25 -46.50 10.11 -41.15
N CYS A 26 -45.25 10.07 -41.62
CA CYS A 26 -44.47 8.82 -41.66
C CYS A 26 -43.58 8.61 -40.42
N LEU A 27 -43.49 9.61 -39.54
CA LEU A 27 -42.77 9.59 -38.27
C LEU A 27 -43.75 9.45 -37.09
N ASP A 28 -44.52 8.37 -37.09
CA ASP A 28 -45.33 7.97 -35.94
C ASP A 28 -44.43 7.45 -34.80
N GLU A 29 -44.97 7.32 -33.58
CA GLU A 29 -44.20 6.78 -32.46
C GLU A 29 -43.84 5.31 -32.69
N TRP A 30 -42.56 4.97 -32.48
CA TRP A 30 -42.07 3.61 -32.65
C TRP A 30 -40.96 3.26 -31.64
N THR A 31 -40.73 1.96 -31.50
CA THR A 31 -39.64 1.40 -30.71
C THR A 31 -38.95 0.26 -31.46
N LEU A 32 -37.63 0.21 -31.41
CA LEU A 32 -36.81 -0.85 -31.97
C LEU A 32 -35.88 -1.39 -30.88
N LYS A 33 -35.97 -2.68 -30.56
CA LYS A 33 -35.05 -3.33 -29.65
C LYS A 33 -33.98 -4.09 -30.43
N ILE A 34 -32.72 -3.74 -30.23
CA ILE A 34 -31.57 -4.42 -30.84
C ILE A 34 -30.79 -5.17 -29.77
N THR A 35 -30.41 -6.41 -30.09
CA THR A 35 -29.66 -7.29 -29.19
C THR A 35 -28.39 -7.80 -29.86
N GLY A 36 -27.45 -8.35 -29.09
CA GLY A 36 -26.23 -8.96 -29.64
C GLY A 36 -25.06 -7.99 -29.82
N LYS A 37 -24.10 -8.35 -30.69
CA LYS A 37 -22.88 -7.54 -30.95
C LYS A 37 -23.24 -6.31 -31.80
N ASN A 38 -22.50 -5.22 -31.64
CA ASN A 38 -22.67 -3.97 -32.39
C ASN A 38 -24.09 -3.37 -32.35
N ARG A 39 -24.90 -3.76 -31.36
CA ARG A 39 -26.29 -3.32 -31.15
C ARG A 39 -26.49 -1.81 -31.08
N CYS A 40 -25.44 -1.06 -30.73
CA CYS A 40 -25.42 0.39 -30.82
C CYS A 40 -24.45 0.83 -31.93
N SER A 41 -24.84 0.58 -33.18
CA SER A 41 -24.16 1.11 -34.36
C SER A 41 -25.20 1.50 -35.40
N LEU A 42 -24.92 2.56 -36.17
CA LEU A 42 -25.81 3.04 -37.23
C LEU A 42 -26.14 1.93 -38.25
N SER A 43 -25.14 1.14 -38.62
CA SER A 43 -25.31 0.01 -39.56
C SER A 43 -26.25 -1.07 -39.05
N THR A 44 -26.13 -1.47 -37.79
CA THR A 44 -27.01 -2.47 -37.17
C THR A 44 -28.42 -1.91 -37.03
N PHE A 45 -28.54 -0.63 -36.65
CA PHE A 45 -29.83 0.04 -36.58
C PHE A 45 -30.55 0.04 -37.93
N ILE A 46 -29.88 0.46 -39.00
CA ILE A 46 -30.46 0.49 -40.36
C ILE A 46 -30.94 -0.91 -40.74
N SER A 47 -30.09 -1.93 -40.60
CA SER A 47 -30.42 -3.31 -40.95
C SER A 47 -31.63 -3.85 -40.17
N GLU A 48 -31.72 -3.57 -38.88
CA GLU A 48 -32.82 -4.04 -38.03
C GLU A 48 -34.12 -3.25 -38.28
N ALA A 49 -34.02 -1.94 -38.50
CA ALA A 49 -35.16 -1.10 -38.84
C ALA A 49 -35.78 -1.48 -40.19
N GLU A 50 -34.96 -1.84 -41.18
CA GLU A 50 -35.40 -2.38 -42.48
C GLU A 50 -36.06 -3.75 -42.31
N THR A 51 -35.45 -4.65 -41.54
CA THR A 51 -35.96 -6.01 -41.31
C THR A 51 -37.31 -6.00 -40.60
N GLN A 52 -37.50 -5.06 -39.66
CA GLN A 52 -38.75 -4.91 -38.90
C GLN A 52 -39.74 -3.94 -39.56
N ASP A 53 -39.42 -3.41 -40.75
CA ASP A 53 -40.25 -2.48 -41.53
C ASP A 53 -40.79 -1.29 -40.70
N ILE A 54 -39.95 -0.74 -39.81
CA ILE A 54 -40.35 0.30 -38.85
C ILE A 54 -40.77 1.59 -39.57
N PHE A 55 -40.24 1.80 -40.77
CA PHE A 55 -40.51 2.95 -41.63
C PHE A 55 -41.39 2.60 -42.83
N GLY A 56 -42.17 1.51 -42.77
CA GLY A 56 -43.03 1.07 -43.89
C GLY A 56 -44.07 2.13 -44.32
N SER A 57 -44.47 3.03 -43.43
CA SER A 57 -45.34 4.18 -43.73
C SER A 57 -44.65 5.28 -44.58
N CYS A 58 -43.32 5.21 -44.75
CA CYS A 58 -42.50 6.18 -45.48
C CYS A 58 -42.46 5.95 -47.00
N ASN A 59 -43.41 5.24 -47.61
CA ASN A 59 -43.50 5.02 -49.07
C ASN A 59 -42.19 4.51 -49.74
N ASN A 60 -41.52 3.52 -49.15
CA ASN A 60 -40.24 2.97 -49.63
C ASN A 60 -39.06 3.96 -49.63
N THR A 61 -39.07 4.96 -48.73
CA THR A 61 -37.89 5.79 -48.47
C THR A 61 -36.83 4.97 -47.74
N GLU A 62 -35.56 5.07 -48.13
CA GLU A 62 -34.46 4.40 -47.45
C GLU A 62 -34.35 4.86 -45.98
N VAL A 63 -34.08 3.94 -45.05
CA VAL A 63 -33.97 4.26 -43.61
C VAL A 63 -32.96 5.36 -43.34
N THR A 64 -31.86 5.38 -44.10
CA THR A 64 -30.83 6.42 -44.02
C THR A 64 -31.39 7.81 -44.30
N ASP A 65 -32.27 7.98 -45.28
CA ASP A 65 -32.85 9.28 -45.61
C ASP A 65 -33.89 9.71 -44.57
N VAL A 66 -34.61 8.76 -43.97
CA VAL A 66 -35.48 9.04 -42.82
C VAL A 66 -34.67 9.54 -41.63
N LEU A 67 -33.56 8.89 -41.31
CA LEU A 67 -32.67 9.31 -40.22
C LEU A 67 -32.03 10.67 -40.48
N LYS A 68 -31.57 10.94 -41.72
CA LYS A 68 -31.08 12.26 -42.13
C LYS A 68 -32.10 13.36 -41.87
N ASN A 69 -33.37 13.09 -42.16
CA ASN A 69 -34.45 14.04 -41.88
C ASN A 69 -34.66 14.23 -40.37
N ILE A 70 -34.69 13.14 -39.58
CA ILE A 70 -34.82 13.20 -38.12
C ILE A 70 -33.71 14.06 -37.48
N TYR A 71 -32.48 13.95 -37.98
CA TYR A 71 -31.33 14.70 -37.48
C TYR A 71 -31.13 16.06 -38.18
N GLU A 72 -31.93 16.38 -39.20
CA GLU A 72 -31.77 17.58 -40.05
C GLU A 72 -30.38 17.69 -40.71
N VAL A 73 -29.82 16.57 -41.17
CA VAL A 73 -28.48 16.48 -41.79
C VAL A 73 -28.57 16.04 -43.26
N GLU A 74 -27.60 16.43 -44.07
CA GLU A 74 -27.63 16.14 -45.53
C GLU A 74 -26.77 14.93 -45.93
N ASN A 75 -25.67 14.68 -45.20
CA ASN A 75 -24.68 13.68 -45.57
C ASN A 75 -24.59 12.54 -44.54
N PHE A 76 -24.00 11.43 -44.97
CA PHE A 76 -23.93 10.22 -44.16
C PHE A 76 -22.94 10.33 -42.99
N ASP A 77 -21.86 11.09 -43.15
CA ASP A 77 -20.82 11.22 -42.12
C ASP A 77 -21.38 11.95 -40.89
N GLU A 78 -22.10 13.05 -41.11
CA GLU A 78 -22.76 13.81 -40.05
C GLU A 78 -23.88 13.00 -39.38
N LEU A 79 -24.61 12.17 -40.14
CA LEU A 79 -25.56 11.22 -39.57
C LEU A 79 -24.85 10.21 -38.65
N SER A 80 -23.72 9.65 -39.10
CA SER A 80 -22.93 8.69 -38.33
C SER A 80 -22.46 9.30 -37.01
N GLU A 81 -21.92 10.52 -37.03
CA GLU A 81 -21.49 11.22 -35.81
C GLU A 81 -22.64 11.48 -34.84
N ASN A 82 -23.81 11.90 -35.33
CA ASN A 82 -24.98 12.13 -34.49
C ASN A 82 -25.53 10.82 -33.89
N PHE A 83 -25.49 9.72 -34.65
CA PHE A 83 -25.89 8.42 -34.15
C PHE A 83 -24.90 7.86 -33.11
N ASP A 84 -23.60 8.10 -33.28
CA ASP A 84 -22.58 7.73 -32.29
C ASP A 84 -22.80 8.49 -30.96
N LYS A 85 -23.13 9.78 -31.03
CA LYS A 85 -23.51 10.59 -29.84
C LYS A 85 -24.79 10.09 -29.16
N LEU A 86 -25.75 9.59 -29.94
CA LEU A 86 -26.96 8.96 -29.40
C LEU A 86 -26.59 7.70 -28.58
N CYS A 87 -25.69 6.87 -29.11
CA CYS A 87 -25.19 5.69 -28.43
C CYS A 87 -24.38 6.03 -27.16
N GLU A 88 -23.53 7.06 -27.21
CA GLU A 88 -22.83 7.58 -26.02
C GLU A 88 -23.83 8.01 -24.95
N SER A 89 -24.83 8.79 -25.34
CA SER A 89 -25.88 9.26 -24.43
C SER A 89 -26.67 8.10 -23.81
N ALA A 90 -26.89 7.00 -24.54
CA ALA A 90 -27.55 5.81 -24.00
C ALA A 90 -26.75 5.17 -22.85
N TYR A 91 -25.42 5.07 -23.01
CA TYR A 91 -24.54 4.50 -22.00
C TYR A 91 -24.28 5.43 -20.81
N ASP A 92 -24.28 6.74 -21.03
CA ASP A 92 -24.11 7.74 -19.97
C ASP A 92 -25.37 7.86 -19.10
N ASN A 93 -26.56 7.74 -19.70
CA ASN A 93 -27.84 7.79 -19.00
C ASN A 93 -28.28 6.44 -18.40
N GLU A 94 -27.50 5.38 -18.58
CA GLU A 94 -27.76 4.07 -17.99
C GLU A 94 -27.92 4.19 -16.46
N SER A 95 -29.00 3.61 -15.91
CA SER A 95 -29.24 3.64 -14.46
C SER A 95 -28.10 2.98 -13.69
N THR A 96 -27.50 3.70 -12.75
CA THR A 96 -26.41 3.19 -11.92
C THR A 96 -26.87 2.71 -10.54
N PHE A 97 -26.10 1.81 -9.93
CA PHE A 97 -26.11 1.57 -8.50
C PHE A 97 -24.98 2.38 -7.87
N ASP A 98 -25.28 3.15 -6.83
CA ASP A 98 -24.25 3.97 -6.19
C ASP A 98 -23.24 3.10 -5.44
N PHE A 99 -21.95 3.28 -5.70
CA PHE A 99 -20.87 2.50 -5.10
C PHE A 99 -20.84 2.66 -3.57
N GLU A 100 -21.13 3.85 -3.05
CA GLU A 100 -21.22 4.08 -1.59
C GLU A 100 -22.34 3.24 -0.95
N GLY A 101 -23.35 2.89 -1.74
CA GLY A 101 -24.38 1.94 -1.39
C GLY A 101 -23.86 0.52 -1.15
N VAL A 102 -22.62 0.19 -1.52
CA VAL A 102 -22.05 -1.13 -1.25
C VAL A 102 -21.84 -1.35 0.23
N SER A 103 -21.09 -0.46 0.91
CA SER A 103 -20.97 -0.52 2.37
C SER A 103 -22.21 0.02 3.05
N GLY A 104 -22.86 1.03 2.46
CA GLY A 104 -23.95 1.79 3.07
C GLY A 104 -23.50 2.59 4.30
N ARG A 105 -22.20 2.93 4.40
CA ARG A 105 -21.57 3.51 5.59
C ARG A 105 -20.90 4.88 5.36
N GLY A 106 -20.99 5.45 4.16
CA GLY A 106 -20.39 6.75 3.87
C GLY A 106 -19.10 6.66 3.06
N SER A 107 -18.82 7.67 2.24
CA SER A 107 -17.56 7.81 1.49
C SER A 107 -16.30 7.72 2.38
N ALA A 108 -16.37 8.25 3.60
CA ALA A 108 -15.27 8.19 4.58
C ALA A 108 -14.98 6.75 5.02
N PHE A 109 -16.01 5.93 5.22
CA PHE A 109 -15.82 4.52 5.55
C PHE A 109 -15.19 3.75 4.38
N ASP A 110 -15.66 4.01 3.16
CA ASP A 110 -15.14 3.36 1.96
C ASP A 110 -13.69 3.78 1.68
N ASN A 111 -13.34 5.05 1.90
CA ASN A 111 -11.96 5.54 1.80
C ASN A 111 -11.03 4.80 2.78
N GLU A 112 -11.46 4.64 4.04
CA GLU A 112 -10.68 3.91 5.03
C GLU A 112 -10.61 2.40 4.70
N TYR A 113 -11.68 1.80 4.18
CA TYR A 113 -11.69 0.42 3.73
C TYR A 113 -10.63 0.17 2.64
N PHE A 114 -10.64 0.99 1.57
CA PHE A 114 -9.65 0.89 0.49
C PHE A 114 -8.24 1.27 0.92
N SER A 115 -8.08 2.03 2.00
CA SER A 115 -6.79 2.31 2.63
C SER A 115 -6.27 1.16 3.50
N GLY A 116 -7.08 0.12 3.76
CA GLY A 116 -6.72 -1.03 4.60
C GLY A 116 -7.16 -0.92 6.07
N GLY A 117 -7.93 0.11 6.42
CA GLY A 117 -8.51 0.32 7.75
C GLY A 117 -9.95 -0.16 7.86
N THR A 118 -10.63 0.24 8.94
CA THR A 118 -11.98 -0.19 9.35
C THR A 118 -12.06 -1.61 9.88
N PHE A 119 -13.16 -1.90 10.56
CA PHE A 119 -13.45 -3.23 11.07
C PHE A 119 -13.58 -4.31 9.97
N TYR A 120 -13.80 -3.93 8.70
CA TYR A 120 -13.75 -4.88 7.57
C TYR A 120 -12.34 -5.44 7.36
N ASN A 121 -11.30 -4.67 7.67
CA ASN A 121 -9.92 -5.11 7.57
C ASN A 121 -9.31 -5.59 8.89
N GLU A 122 -9.85 -5.13 10.02
CA GLU A 122 -9.19 -5.29 11.32
C GLU A 122 -9.76 -6.40 12.20
N GLU A 123 -11.07 -6.63 12.12
CA GLU A 123 -11.74 -7.60 13.00
C GLU A 123 -11.53 -9.04 12.49
N ARG A 124 -11.81 -10.00 13.36
CA ARG A 124 -11.88 -11.44 13.04
C ARG A 124 -13.04 -12.01 13.82
N GLN A 125 -13.59 -13.12 13.35
CA GLN A 125 -14.62 -13.81 14.11
C GLN A 125 -14.07 -14.16 15.50
N ASP A 126 -14.84 -13.84 16.53
CA ASP A 126 -14.52 -14.15 17.92
C ASP A 126 -15.68 -14.90 18.57
N ILE A 127 -15.44 -15.46 19.75
CA ILE A 127 -16.45 -16.14 20.56
C ILE A 127 -16.51 -15.41 21.91
N ASP A 128 -17.68 -14.88 22.26
CA ASP A 128 -17.87 -14.17 23.51
C ASP A 128 -17.94 -15.12 24.74
N GLU A 129 -18.09 -14.54 25.93
CA GLU A 129 -18.19 -15.28 27.19
C GLU A 129 -19.38 -16.26 27.25
N TYR A 130 -20.39 -16.06 26.39
CA TYR A 130 -21.58 -16.90 26.28
C TYR A 130 -21.49 -17.92 25.14
N LYS A 131 -20.32 -18.07 24.51
CA LYS A 131 -20.07 -18.94 23.36
C LYS A 131 -20.84 -18.53 22.10
N VAL A 132 -21.20 -17.25 21.97
CA VAL A 132 -21.81 -16.70 20.76
C VAL A 132 -20.72 -16.14 19.87
N ALA A 133 -20.77 -16.51 18.59
CA ALA A 133 -19.80 -16.02 17.62
C ALA A 133 -20.13 -14.57 17.22
N THR A 134 -19.17 -13.67 17.41
CA THR A 134 -19.24 -12.24 17.07
C THR A 134 -18.31 -11.93 15.91
N MET A 135 -18.48 -10.76 15.26
CA MET A 135 -17.60 -10.29 14.17
C MET A 135 -17.46 -11.30 13.01
N GLN A 136 -18.53 -12.06 12.76
CA GLN A 136 -18.59 -13.07 11.71
C GLN A 136 -18.66 -12.39 10.34
N LEU A 137 -17.58 -12.49 9.57
CA LEU A 137 -17.50 -11.91 8.22
C LEU A 137 -18.67 -12.36 7.34
N TYR A 138 -19.05 -13.64 7.36
CA TYR A 138 -20.19 -14.14 6.56
C TYR A 138 -21.53 -13.47 6.93
N ALA A 139 -21.72 -13.06 8.20
CA ALA A 139 -22.94 -12.41 8.65
C ALA A 139 -22.91 -10.89 8.39
N ASP A 140 -21.85 -10.22 8.83
CA ASP A 140 -21.62 -8.79 8.60
C ASP A 140 -20.11 -8.56 8.41
N PRO A 141 -19.67 -7.97 7.28
CA PRO A 141 -20.46 -7.44 6.15
C PRO A 141 -20.88 -8.42 5.05
N GLY A 142 -20.49 -9.69 5.13
CA GLY A 142 -20.56 -10.66 4.04
C GLY A 142 -21.95 -10.88 3.46
N ALA A 143 -23.01 -10.92 4.29
CA ALA A 143 -24.37 -11.10 3.80
C ALA A 143 -24.80 -9.97 2.86
N ARG A 144 -24.41 -8.72 3.16
CA ARG A 144 -24.69 -7.57 2.31
C ARG A 144 -23.92 -7.65 0.99
N ILE A 145 -22.62 -7.92 1.07
CA ILE A 145 -21.75 -8.06 -0.11
C ILE A 145 -22.27 -9.16 -1.04
N LYS A 146 -22.64 -10.31 -0.49
CA LYS A 146 -23.23 -11.41 -1.25
C LYS A 146 -24.52 -10.99 -1.96
N ASN A 147 -25.43 -10.31 -1.25
CA ASN A 147 -26.68 -9.84 -1.84
C ASN A 147 -26.44 -8.83 -2.98
N ILE A 148 -25.47 -7.94 -2.84
CA ILE A 148 -25.11 -6.99 -3.90
C ILE A 148 -24.57 -7.74 -5.12
N TYR A 149 -23.71 -8.74 -4.92
CA TYR A 149 -23.23 -9.57 -6.03
C TYR A 149 -24.36 -10.32 -6.75
N ASP A 150 -25.25 -10.96 -5.98
CA ASP A 150 -26.31 -11.82 -6.52
C ASP A 150 -27.40 -11.03 -7.26
N TYR A 151 -27.66 -9.77 -6.87
CA TYR A 151 -28.83 -9.02 -7.35
C TYR A 151 -28.51 -7.64 -7.98
N LYS A 152 -27.27 -7.18 -7.95
CA LYS A 152 -26.87 -5.85 -8.46
C LYS A 152 -25.64 -5.90 -9.37
N ALA A 153 -24.53 -6.45 -8.88
CA ALA A 153 -23.24 -6.32 -9.56
C ALA A 153 -23.20 -6.98 -10.95
N GLN A 154 -24.04 -7.99 -11.19
CA GLN A 154 -24.14 -8.70 -12.46
C GLN A 154 -25.16 -8.08 -13.43
N ASP A 155 -26.11 -7.28 -12.95
CA ASP A 155 -27.24 -6.82 -13.78
C ASP A 155 -27.38 -5.28 -13.84
N LYS A 156 -26.46 -4.54 -13.20
CA LYS A 156 -26.52 -3.08 -13.13
C LYS A 156 -25.12 -2.45 -13.11
N LYS A 157 -24.91 -1.40 -13.89
CA LYS A 157 -23.69 -0.56 -13.84
C LYS A 157 -23.54 0.11 -12.48
N PHE A 158 -22.34 0.10 -11.91
CA PHE A 158 -22.04 0.81 -10.67
C PHE A 158 -21.49 2.21 -10.99
N SER A 159 -21.81 3.20 -10.17
CA SER A 159 -21.06 4.46 -10.19
C SER A 159 -19.61 4.18 -9.78
N TRP A 160 -18.69 5.04 -10.19
CA TRP A 160 -17.32 5.00 -9.67
C TRP A 160 -17.32 5.38 -8.17
N PRO A 161 -16.36 4.88 -7.35
CA PRO A 161 -16.25 5.29 -5.95
C PRO A 161 -16.24 6.81 -5.78
N HIS A 162 -16.85 7.29 -4.68
CA HIS A 162 -17.00 8.71 -4.40
C HIS A 162 -15.67 9.48 -4.50
N GLN A 163 -15.73 10.73 -4.97
CA GLN A 163 -14.55 11.58 -5.22
C GLN A 163 -13.64 11.78 -4.01
N ASP A 164 -14.17 11.67 -2.79
CA ASP A 164 -13.39 11.74 -1.54
C ASP A 164 -12.34 10.62 -1.43
N ILE A 165 -12.56 9.51 -2.13
CA ILE A 165 -11.62 8.38 -2.24
C ILE A 165 -10.57 8.76 -3.30
N THR A 166 -9.82 9.81 -3.01
CA THR A 166 -8.91 10.48 -3.97
C THR A 166 -7.89 9.55 -4.61
N HIS A 167 -7.44 8.53 -3.88
CA HIS A 167 -6.46 7.55 -4.37
C HIS A 167 -7.04 6.59 -5.42
N MET A 168 -8.37 6.59 -5.64
CA MET A 168 -9.06 5.83 -6.69
C MET A 168 -9.50 6.71 -7.87
N GLN A 169 -9.25 8.01 -7.82
CA GLN A 169 -9.62 8.94 -8.89
C GLN A 169 -8.47 9.13 -9.87
N ASP A 170 -8.83 9.39 -11.13
CA ASP A 170 -7.92 9.72 -12.22
C ASP A 170 -6.81 8.67 -12.42
N CYS A 171 -7.21 7.40 -12.62
CA CYS A 171 -6.27 6.33 -12.87
C CYS A 171 -5.67 6.45 -14.28
N GLU A 172 -4.46 7.01 -14.39
CA GLU A 172 -3.79 7.32 -15.67
C GLU A 172 -3.49 6.08 -16.51
N LEU A 173 -3.30 4.94 -15.84
CA LEU A 173 -2.99 3.66 -16.46
C LEU A 173 -4.23 2.79 -16.71
N ASN A 174 -5.44 3.37 -16.59
CA ASN A 174 -6.74 2.70 -16.72
C ASN A 174 -6.78 1.36 -15.97
N SER A 175 -6.27 1.34 -14.74
CA SER A 175 -6.16 0.11 -13.97
C SER A 175 -6.17 0.36 -12.47
N ILE A 176 -6.68 -0.63 -11.73
CA ILE A 176 -6.70 -0.69 -10.26
C ILE A 176 -6.04 -1.99 -9.84
N MET A 177 -5.30 -1.94 -8.74
CA MET A 177 -4.80 -3.12 -8.06
C MET A 177 -5.13 -3.03 -6.57
N CYS A 178 -5.47 -4.18 -6.01
CA CYS A 178 -5.57 -4.40 -4.59
C CYS A 178 -4.45 -5.35 -4.15
N CYS A 179 -3.88 -5.15 -2.98
CA CYS A 179 -2.88 -6.03 -2.37
C CYS A 179 -3.21 -6.27 -0.90
N TRP A 180 -3.28 -7.53 -0.51
CA TRP A 180 -3.59 -7.98 0.83
C TRP A 180 -2.42 -8.68 1.49
N THR A 181 -2.31 -8.50 2.81
CA THR A 181 -1.25 -9.07 3.64
C THR A 181 -1.78 -9.94 4.77
N GLN A 182 -3.10 -10.00 4.98
CA GLN A 182 -3.71 -10.87 5.98
C GLN A 182 -4.93 -11.64 5.47
N ASP A 183 -5.20 -12.75 6.13
CA ASP A 183 -6.38 -13.59 5.98
C ASP A 183 -7.13 -13.67 7.33
N ARG A 184 -8.42 -13.33 7.30
CA ARG A 184 -9.32 -13.29 8.46
C ARG A 184 -10.41 -14.36 8.44
N GLN A 185 -10.46 -15.25 7.45
CA GLN A 185 -11.55 -16.22 7.30
C GLN A 185 -11.05 -17.66 7.21
N ALA A 186 -11.60 -18.54 8.07
CA ALA A 186 -11.24 -19.95 8.07
C ALA A 186 -12.25 -20.79 7.28
N ASN A 187 -11.79 -21.93 6.75
CA ASN A 187 -12.59 -22.92 6.03
C ASN A 187 -13.20 -22.43 4.70
N ASP A 188 -12.50 -21.55 4.00
CA ASP A 188 -12.89 -21.07 2.68
C ASP A 188 -11.97 -21.57 1.54
N ASN A 189 -11.08 -22.52 1.86
CA ASN A 189 -10.07 -23.10 0.97
C ASN A 189 -9.06 -22.07 0.42
N ASN A 190 -8.88 -20.94 1.10
CA ASN A 190 -7.92 -19.90 0.77
C ASN A 190 -7.12 -19.51 2.00
N GLY A 191 -5.98 -18.86 1.79
CA GLY A 191 -5.12 -18.36 2.86
C GLY A 191 -4.70 -19.39 3.91
N ASN A 192 -4.38 -18.90 5.10
CA ASN A 192 -3.80 -19.67 6.21
C ASN A 192 -4.57 -19.52 7.52
N CYS A 193 -5.72 -18.83 7.52
CA CYS A 193 -6.58 -18.68 8.69
C CYS A 193 -7.27 -20.00 9.05
N GLY A 194 -7.22 -20.36 10.35
CA GLY A 194 -7.83 -21.58 10.88
C GLY A 194 -8.72 -21.34 12.09
N THR A 195 -9.56 -22.33 12.42
CA THR A 195 -10.34 -22.35 13.66
C THR A 195 -9.59 -23.09 14.78
N PRO A 196 -9.79 -22.73 16.05
CA PRO A 196 -10.53 -21.55 16.52
C PRO A 196 -9.80 -20.25 16.17
N TYR A 197 -10.55 -19.25 15.69
CA TYR A 197 -10.03 -17.99 15.16
C TYR A 197 -9.01 -17.27 16.08
N PRO A 198 -9.25 -17.13 17.40
CA PRO A 198 -8.33 -16.40 18.28
C PRO A 198 -6.93 -17.02 18.40
N LYS A 199 -6.78 -18.31 18.02
CA LYS A 199 -5.51 -19.03 18.10
C LYS A 199 -4.89 -19.25 16.72
N ASN A 200 -5.72 -19.60 15.74
CA ASN A 200 -5.25 -20.11 14.47
C ASN A 200 -5.45 -19.12 13.31
N CYS A 201 -5.97 -17.92 13.56
CA CYS A 201 -6.22 -16.88 12.55
C CYS A 201 -5.56 -15.51 12.86
N VAL A 202 -4.83 -15.40 13.97
CA VAL A 202 -4.09 -14.18 14.29
C VAL A 202 -2.87 -14.07 13.38
N ASP A 203 -2.74 -12.94 12.68
CA ASP A 203 -1.65 -12.61 11.75
C ASP A 203 -1.35 -13.76 10.79
N LYS A 204 -2.41 -14.31 10.18
CA LYS A 204 -2.29 -15.30 9.13
C LYS A 204 -2.27 -14.62 7.79
N ASN A 205 -1.40 -15.13 6.93
CA ASN A 205 -1.19 -14.56 5.61
C ASN A 205 -2.24 -15.10 4.61
N PRO A 206 -2.58 -14.32 3.56
CA PRO A 206 -3.31 -14.82 2.41
C PRO A 206 -2.48 -15.85 1.64
N ALA A 207 -3.07 -16.45 0.61
CA ALA A 207 -2.30 -17.27 -0.32
C ALA A 207 -1.40 -16.38 -1.18
N ASP A 208 -0.10 -16.66 -1.14
CA ASP A 208 0.91 -15.90 -1.88
C ASP A 208 0.69 -15.98 -3.41
N ASN A 209 0.77 -14.84 -4.08
CA ASN A 209 0.86 -14.78 -5.54
C ASN A 209 1.90 -13.77 -6.04
N THR A 210 2.61 -13.07 -5.16
CA THR A 210 3.47 -11.95 -5.53
C THR A 210 4.45 -11.57 -4.43
N ASP A 211 5.69 -11.28 -4.82
CA ASP A 211 6.63 -10.53 -3.98
C ASP A 211 6.39 -9.02 -4.16
N VAL A 212 6.18 -8.29 -3.06
CA VAL A 212 6.18 -6.82 -3.06
C VAL A 212 7.62 -6.34 -3.05
N CYS A 213 7.98 -5.40 -3.93
CA CYS A 213 9.36 -4.90 -4.03
C CYS A 213 9.59 -3.69 -3.13
N PHE A 214 8.82 -2.62 -3.34
CA PHE A 214 8.93 -1.39 -2.57
C PHE A 214 7.68 -0.53 -2.70
N VAL A 215 7.52 0.37 -1.73
CA VAL A 215 6.53 1.45 -1.75
C VAL A 215 7.27 2.77 -1.67
N ASP A 216 7.03 3.63 -2.65
CA ASP A 216 7.48 5.03 -2.63
C ASP A 216 6.28 5.90 -2.24
N SER A 217 6.23 6.32 -0.99
CA SER A 217 5.12 7.12 -0.48
C SER A 217 5.42 8.60 -0.68
N GLU A 218 5.00 9.15 -1.82
CA GLU A 218 5.20 10.58 -2.15
C GLU A 218 4.62 11.50 -1.06
N LYS A 219 3.48 11.13 -0.45
CA LYS A 219 2.82 11.92 0.61
C LYS A 219 3.62 12.00 1.90
N SER A 220 4.42 10.99 2.22
CA SER A 220 5.19 10.94 3.47
C SER A 220 6.70 11.09 3.28
N GLY A 221 7.16 11.13 2.02
CA GLY A 221 8.59 11.04 1.67
C GLY A 221 9.24 9.73 2.13
N SER A 222 8.45 8.75 2.59
CA SER A 222 8.95 7.50 3.15
C SER A 222 9.05 6.42 2.08
N ILE A 223 10.19 5.74 2.09
CA ILE A 223 10.46 4.61 1.21
C ILE A 223 10.42 3.33 2.05
N PHE A 224 9.56 2.40 1.68
CA PHE A 224 9.51 1.05 2.26
C PHE A 224 10.10 0.07 1.27
N VAL A 225 11.19 -0.61 1.63
CA VAL A 225 11.85 -1.61 0.78
C VAL A 225 11.66 -2.99 1.39
N TYR A 226 11.14 -3.91 0.58
CA TYR A 226 10.90 -5.30 0.97
C TYR A 226 11.94 -6.17 0.25
N ARG A 227 12.96 -6.59 1.01
CA ARG A 227 14.04 -7.46 0.50
C ARG A 227 13.90 -8.85 1.08
N ASP A 228 14.27 -9.85 0.29
CA ASP A 228 14.37 -11.24 0.74
C ASP A 228 13.03 -11.76 1.35
N ASN A 229 11.89 -11.40 0.74
CA ASN A 229 10.53 -11.76 1.16
C ASN A 229 10.19 -11.25 2.58
N ALA A 230 10.55 -10.00 2.88
CA ALA A 230 10.30 -9.37 4.19
C ALA A 230 8.84 -8.89 4.37
N GLU A 231 8.05 -8.90 3.31
CA GLU A 231 6.64 -8.57 3.24
C GLU A 231 5.71 -9.68 3.74
N ASP A 232 6.25 -10.89 4.00
CA ASP A 232 5.49 -12.13 4.19
C ASP A 232 4.57 -12.46 2.98
N ASP A 233 3.80 -13.55 3.03
CA ASP A 233 2.98 -13.94 1.87
C ASP A 233 1.95 -12.84 1.55
N SER A 234 1.98 -12.34 0.32
CA SER A 234 1.14 -11.24 -0.15
C SER A 234 0.31 -11.68 -1.36
N HIS A 235 -0.89 -11.11 -1.49
CA HIS A 235 -1.76 -11.41 -2.61
C HIS A 235 -2.16 -10.11 -3.30
N CYS A 236 -1.83 -9.92 -4.57
CA CYS A 236 -2.32 -8.79 -5.36
C CYS A 236 -3.29 -9.26 -6.45
N HIS A 237 -4.37 -8.50 -6.65
CA HIS A 237 -5.36 -8.75 -7.70
C HIS A 237 -5.88 -7.42 -8.24
N GLY A 238 -6.02 -7.28 -9.55
CA GLY A 238 -6.52 -6.05 -10.16
C GLY A 238 -7.41 -6.23 -11.37
N THR A 239 -7.67 -5.09 -12.01
CA THR A 239 -8.42 -4.97 -13.27
C THR A 239 -7.82 -3.83 -14.08
N ALA A 240 -7.90 -3.94 -15.40
CA ALA A 240 -7.61 -2.85 -16.32
C ALA A 240 -8.80 -2.63 -17.28
N TRP A 241 -8.86 -1.47 -17.93
CA TRP A 241 -9.93 -1.14 -18.85
C TRP A 241 -9.44 -0.31 -20.05
N SER A 242 -10.20 -0.37 -21.13
CA SER A 242 -10.03 0.47 -22.33
C SER A 242 -10.15 1.97 -22.03
N GLU A 243 -9.47 2.80 -22.80
CA GLU A 243 -9.69 4.25 -22.85
C GLU A 243 -11.04 4.61 -23.49
N ASP A 244 -11.60 3.76 -24.35
CA ASP A 244 -12.95 3.94 -24.85
C ASP A 244 -13.94 3.71 -23.70
N LYS A 245 -14.54 4.80 -23.21
CA LYS A 245 -15.53 4.80 -22.12
C LYS A 245 -16.77 3.96 -22.44
N ARG A 246 -17.02 3.63 -23.72
CA ARG A 246 -18.13 2.76 -24.16
C ARG A 246 -17.77 1.28 -24.11
N HIS A 247 -16.48 0.95 -24.05
CA HIS A 247 -16.02 -0.42 -23.95
C HIS A 247 -16.50 -1.05 -22.63
N VAL A 248 -16.87 -2.33 -22.67
CA VAL A 248 -17.43 -3.05 -21.51
C VAL A 248 -16.52 -2.97 -20.28
N SER A 249 -15.21 -3.09 -20.47
CA SER A 249 -14.26 -3.02 -19.36
C SER A 249 -14.28 -1.66 -18.64
N ALA A 250 -14.49 -0.56 -19.38
CA ALA A 250 -14.51 0.79 -18.84
C ALA A 250 -15.84 1.09 -18.14
N ARG A 251 -16.96 0.76 -18.81
CA ARG A 251 -18.32 0.95 -18.26
C ARG A 251 -18.53 0.21 -16.94
N PHE A 252 -17.97 -0.99 -16.82
CA PHE A 252 -18.14 -1.87 -15.65
C PHE A 252 -16.87 -1.96 -14.78
N ALA A 253 -15.93 -1.01 -14.91
CA ALA A 253 -14.71 -1.00 -14.10
C ALA A 253 -15.02 -0.96 -12.59
N ALA A 254 -16.03 -0.18 -12.18
CA ALA A 254 -16.50 -0.12 -10.79
C ALA A 254 -17.11 -1.44 -10.31
N ASN A 255 -17.90 -2.12 -11.15
CA ASN A 255 -18.42 -3.46 -10.85
C ASN A 255 -17.27 -4.44 -10.59
N ASN A 256 -16.20 -4.34 -11.38
CA ASN A 256 -15.04 -5.20 -11.25
C ASN A 256 -14.24 -4.88 -9.97
N LEU A 257 -14.09 -3.60 -9.63
CA LEU A 257 -13.51 -3.18 -8.35
C LEU A 257 -14.29 -3.75 -7.16
N PHE A 258 -15.63 -3.67 -7.19
CA PHE A 258 -16.47 -4.31 -6.18
C PHE A 258 -16.23 -5.82 -6.11
N TYR A 259 -16.23 -6.49 -7.27
CA TYR A 259 -16.04 -7.93 -7.36
C TYR A 259 -14.70 -8.35 -6.76
N ILE A 260 -13.59 -7.72 -7.16
CA ILE A 260 -12.24 -8.03 -6.69
C ILE A 260 -12.12 -7.72 -5.21
N SER A 261 -12.38 -6.47 -4.82
CA SER A 261 -12.05 -6.02 -3.47
C SER A 261 -12.95 -6.61 -2.39
N GLN A 262 -14.26 -6.65 -2.64
CA GLN A 262 -15.24 -6.95 -1.59
C GLN A 262 -15.83 -8.35 -1.74
N TYR A 263 -16.19 -8.78 -2.96
CA TYR A 263 -16.82 -10.08 -3.14
C TYR A 263 -15.83 -11.24 -3.12
N ASP A 264 -14.83 -11.26 -4.00
CA ASP A 264 -13.86 -12.35 -4.10
C ASP A 264 -12.88 -12.31 -2.92
N HIS A 265 -12.22 -11.18 -2.66
CA HIS A 265 -11.12 -11.18 -1.70
C HIS A 265 -11.59 -10.98 -0.26
N LEU A 266 -12.47 -10.03 0.05
CA LEU A 266 -13.01 -9.91 1.42
C LEU A 266 -13.99 -11.03 1.76
N TYR A 267 -15.12 -11.18 1.05
CA TYR A 267 -16.19 -12.10 1.46
C TYR A 267 -15.88 -13.59 1.17
N LYS A 268 -15.38 -13.91 -0.03
CA LYS A 268 -15.16 -15.32 -0.42
C LYS A 268 -13.87 -15.90 0.16
N ARG A 269 -12.82 -15.08 0.34
CA ARG A 269 -11.48 -15.54 0.73
C ARG A 269 -10.96 -14.96 2.06
N GLY A 270 -11.64 -13.98 2.64
CA GLY A 270 -11.19 -13.36 3.89
C GLY A 270 -9.91 -12.54 3.81
N TYR A 271 -9.47 -12.12 2.63
CA TYR A 271 -8.23 -11.35 2.49
C TYR A 271 -8.46 -9.88 2.84
N VAL A 272 -7.57 -9.35 3.69
CA VAL A 272 -7.68 -8.05 4.34
C VAL A 272 -6.31 -7.43 4.57
N ARG A 273 -6.32 -6.17 5.03
CA ARG A 273 -5.14 -5.33 5.35
C ARG A 273 -4.33 -4.93 4.13
N ASN A 274 -3.75 -3.75 4.21
CA ASN A 274 -2.88 -3.20 3.18
C ASN A 274 -1.42 -3.67 3.36
N VAL A 275 -0.64 -3.52 2.28
CA VAL A 275 0.81 -3.49 2.35
C VAL A 275 1.24 -2.25 3.15
N PRO A 276 2.15 -2.36 4.14
CA PRO A 276 2.59 -1.20 4.89
C PRO A 276 3.14 -0.09 3.97
N GLY A 277 2.70 1.14 4.22
CA GLY A 277 3.08 2.31 3.42
C GLY A 277 2.22 2.56 2.16
N ALA A 278 1.35 1.61 1.77
CA ALA A 278 0.46 1.73 0.63
C ALA A 278 -1.01 1.54 1.03
N PRO A 279 -1.99 2.03 0.25
CA PRO A 279 -3.39 1.64 0.42
C PRO A 279 -3.59 0.15 0.11
N MET A 280 -4.70 -0.42 0.57
CA MET A 280 -5.08 -1.80 0.24
C MET A 280 -5.47 -1.92 -1.22
N CYS A 281 -6.19 -0.94 -1.77
CA CYS A 281 -6.51 -0.85 -3.18
C CYS A 281 -6.34 0.60 -3.67
N SER A 282 -5.86 0.79 -4.89
CA SER A 282 -5.69 2.10 -5.53
C SER A 282 -5.47 1.94 -7.04
N CYS A 283 -5.46 3.05 -7.79
CA CYS A 283 -4.92 3.05 -9.15
C CYS A 283 -3.50 2.44 -9.15
N VAL A 284 -3.15 1.65 -10.17
CA VAL A 284 -1.93 0.83 -10.15
C VAL A 284 -0.65 1.67 -10.01
N GLU A 285 -0.63 2.87 -10.55
CA GLU A 285 0.46 3.84 -10.42
C GLU A 285 0.68 4.35 -8.98
N ARG A 286 -0.29 4.15 -8.09
CA ARG A 286 -0.23 4.50 -6.66
C ARG A 286 -0.10 3.28 -5.72
N MET A 287 -0.14 2.08 -6.28
CA MET A 287 0.03 0.82 -5.54
C MET A 287 1.52 0.43 -5.45
N PRO A 288 1.93 -0.49 -4.55
CA PRO A 288 3.32 -0.95 -4.47
C PRO A 288 3.85 -1.49 -5.80
N ILE A 289 5.15 -1.37 -6.02
CA ILE A 289 5.82 -2.14 -7.07
C ILE A 289 5.84 -3.59 -6.65
N ALA A 290 5.35 -4.50 -7.49
CA ALA A 290 5.23 -5.91 -7.17
C ALA A 290 5.63 -6.78 -8.36
N THR A 291 5.90 -8.06 -8.11
CA THR A 291 6.28 -8.99 -9.19
C THR A 291 5.10 -9.43 -10.05
N ARG A 292 3.90 -9.50 -9.47
CA ARG A 292 2.70 -10.05 -10.11
C ARG A 292 1.42 -9.51 -9.49
N SER A 293 0.33 -9.57 -10.25
CA SER A 293 -1.04 -9.40 -9.77
C SER A 293 -1.98 -10.31 -10.57
N ASP A 294 -2.88 -11.02 -9.89
CA ASP A 294 -4.00 -11.72 -10.52
C ASP A 294 -4.96 -10.71 -11.16
N CYS A 295 -5.86 -11.18 -12.03
CA CYS A 295 -6.70 -10.27 -12.80
C CYS A 295 -8.11 -10.81 -13.04
N THR A 296 -9.11 -9.95 -12.84
CA THR A 296 -10.50 -10.20 -13.27
C THR A 296 -10.88 -9.26 -14.39
N GLN A 297 -11.58 -9.77 -15.41
CA GLN A 297 -12.21 -8.99 -16.46
C GLN A 297 -13.73 -9.15 -16.39
N VAL A 298 -14.44 -8.17 -16.96
CA VAL A 298 -15.90 -8.21 -17.12
C VAL A 298 -16.24 -8.65 -18.54
N ASP A 299 -17.00 -9.73 -18.64
CA ASP A 299 -17.56 -10.23 -19.90
C ASP A 299 -19.05 -9.92 -19.96
N LEU A 300 -19.47 -9.31 -21.06
CA LEU A 300 -20.88 -9.02 -21.29
C LEU A 300 -21.61 -10.28 -21.80
N LEU A 301 -22.63 -10.72 -21.06
CA LEU A 301 -23.46 -11.86 -21.43
C LEU A 301 -24.68 -11.43 -22.26
N SER A 302 -25.33 -10.34 -21.86
CA SER A 302 -26.43 -9.73 -22.59
C SER A 302 -26.47 -8.24 -22.36
N GLU A 303 -26.98 -7.51 -23.35
CA GLU A 303 -27.39 -6.13 -23.26
C GLU A 303 -28.24 -5.85 -24.50
N ASP A 304 -29.31 -5.12 -24.30
CA ASP A 304 -30.24 -4.69 -25.32
C ASP A 304 -30.20 -3.15 -25.39
N ILE A 305 -30.27 -2.60 -26.60
CA ILE A 305 -30.50 -1.16 -26.81
C ILE A 305 -31.92 -1.00 -27.32
N LEU A 306 -32.72 -0.22 -26.61
CA LEU A 306 -34.06 0.17 -27.01
C LEU A 306 -33.99 1.55 -27.66
N PHE A 307 -34.11 1.59 -28.99
CA PHE A 307 -34.33 2.82 -29.70
C PHE A 307 -35.81 3.18 -29.66
N SER A 308 -36.12 4.45 -29.46
CA SER A 308 -37.49 4.96 -29.48
C SER A 308 -37.55 6.32 -30.15
N TYR A 309 -38.65 6.60 -30.85
CA TYR A 309 -38.88 7.90 -31.46
C TYR A 309 -40.27 8.42 -31.12
N SER A 310 -40.34 9.72 -30.84
CA SER A 310 -41.60 10.48 -30.88
C SER A 310 -41.36 11.90 -31.35
N LYS A 311 -42.44 12.56 -31.78
CA LYS A 311 -42.41 14.00 -32.11
C LYS A 311 -42.07 14.88 -30.91
N THR A 312 -42.28 14.41 -29.68
CA THR A 312 -42.05 15.20 -28.47
C THR A 312 -40.59 15.22 -28.06
N PHE A 313 -39.87 14.11 -28.26
CA PHE A 313 -38.51 13.98 -27.74
C PHE A 313 -37.46 13.52 -28.77
N GLY A 314 -37.85 13.38 -30.04
CA GLY A 314 -36.97 12.91 -31.11
C GLY A 314 -36.58 11.44 -30.96
N LEU A 315 -35.45 11.07 -31.56
CA LEU A 315 -34.87 9.74 -31.44
C LEU A 315 -34.08 9.62 -30.12
N LYS A 316 -34.33 8.53 -29.38
CA LYS A 316 -33.66 8.16 -28.13
C LYS A 316 -33.17 6.73 -28.16
N ALA A 317 -32.20 6.43 -27.31
CA ALA A 317 -31.66 5.10 -27.10
C ALA A 317 -31.48 4.86 -25.60
N ASP A 318 -31.97 3.72 -25.11
CA ASP A 318 -31.91 3.32 -23.71
C ASP A 318 -31.32 1.92 -23.56
N VAL A 319 -30.43 1.75 -22.58
CA VAL A 319 -29.80 0.47 -22.27
C VAL A 319 -30.72 -0.36 -21.37
N SER A 320 -30.91 -1.64 -21.70
CA SER A 320 -31.69 -2.58 -20.90
C SER A 320 -31.14 -4.01 -20.96
N ASN A 321 -31.64 -4.92 -20.11
CA ASN A 321 -31.25 -6.34 -20.09
C ASN A 321 -29.72 -6.58 -19.99
N VAL A 322 -29.04 -5.67 -19.29
CA VAL A 322 -27.60 -5.76 -19.04
C VAL A 322 -27.34 -6.94 -18.13
N LYS A 323 -26.44 -7.82 -18.55
CA LYS A 323 -25.92 -8.89 -17.73
C LYS A 323 -24.44 -9.08 -17.98
N VAL A 324 -23.64 -9.04 -16.93
CA VAL A 324 -22.20 -9.23 -16.96
C VAL A 324 -21.76 -10.43 -16.13
N LYS A 325 -20.59 -10.96 -16.46
CA LYS A 325 -19.91 -12.01 -15.71
C LYS A 325 -18.48 -11.57 -15.40
N PHE A 326 -18.03 -11.91 -14.21
CA PHE A 326 -16.64 -11.73 -13.80
C PHE A 326 -15.87 -13.02 -14.06
N ASN A 327 -14.80 -12.93 -14.84
CA ASN A 327 -13.93 -14.07 -15.14
C ASN A 327 -12.47 -13.67 -14.94
N ALA A 328 -11.59 -14.64 -14.73
CA ALA A 328 -10.15 -14.38 -14.79
C ALA A 328 -9.80 -13.76 -16.16
N CYS A 329 -8.91 -12.78 -16.16
CA CYS A 329 -8.52 -12.09 -17.38
C CYS A 329 -7.90 -13.06 -18.38
N GLN A 330 -8.18 -12.84 -19.66
CA GLN A 330 -7.45 -13.50 -20.74
C GLN A 330 -6.25 -12.62 -21.07
N GLY A 331 -5.04 -13.03 -20.69
CA GLY A 331 -3.84 -12.22 -20.93
C GLY A 331 -3.25 -12.46 -22.32
N ALA A 332 -2.43 -11.52 -22.79
CA ALA A 332 -1.62 -11.71 -23.98
C ALA A 332 -0.74 -12.97 -23.85
N ASN A 333 -0.40 -13.58 -24.98
CA ASN A 333 0.50 -14.73 -25.02
C ASN A 333 0.05 -15.93 -24.16
N ASN A 334 -1.27 -16.11 -23.98
CA ASN A 334 -1.90 -17.14 -23.12
C ASN A 334 -1.54 -17.03 -21.63
N GLN A 335 -1.05 -15.88 -21.17
CA GLN A 335 -0.77 -15.62 -19.76
C GLN A 335 -2.05 -15.17 -19.04
N ASN A 336 -3.03 -16.09 -18.97
CA ASN A 336 -4.31 -15.83 -18.33
C ASN A 336 -4.18 -15.60 -16.82
N ASN A 337 -5.13 -14.86 -16.26
CA ASN A 337 -5.16 -14.46 -14.86
C ASN A 337 -3.92 -13.65 -14.44
N ASP A 338 -3.30 -12.90 -15.35
CA ASP A 338 -2.17 -12.02 -15.05
C ASP A 338 -2.49 -10.59 -15.51
N LEU A 339 -2.46 -9.64 -14.58
CA LEU A 339 -2.87 -8.26 -14.85
C LEU A 339 -1.94 -7.57 -15.85
N ARG A 340 -0.64 -7.86 -15.80
CA ARG A 340 0.34 -7.29 -16.74
C ARG A 340 0.06 -7.81 -18.15
N ALA A 341 -0.13 -9.11 -18.30
CA ALA A 341 -0.45 -9.68 -19.60
C ALA A 341 -1.82 -9.22 -20.13
N TYR A 342 -2.79 -8.97 -19.25
CA TYR A 342 -4.08 -8.40 -19.66
C TYR A 342 -3.96 -6.96 -20.15
N HIS A 343 -3.15 -6.13 -19.47
CA HIS A 343 -2.84 -4.76 -19.92
C HIS A 343 -2.13 -4.78 -21.28
N GLU A 344 -1.17 -5.69 -21.48
CA GLU A 344 -0.52 -5.94 -22.78
C GLU A 344 -1.55 -6.28 -23.88
N ARG A 345 -2.54 -7.13 -23.58
CA ARG A 345 -3.61 -7.47 -24.54
C ARG A 345 -4.43 -6.24 -24.92
N LEU A 346 -4.79 -5.40 -23.96
CA LEU A 346 -5.54 -4.17 -24.23
C LEU A 346 -4.75 -3.23 -25.16
N ARG A 347 -3.43 -3.13 -24.98
CA ARG A 347 -2.56 -2.38 -25.91
C ARG A 347 -2.59 -2.98 -27.31
N ASP A 348 -2.41 -4.29 -27.42
CA ASP A 348 -2.39 -4.99 -28.71
C ASP A 348 -3.75 -4.89 -29.44
N GLU A 349 -4.84 -4.78 -28.69
CA GLU A 349 -6.20 -4.55 -29.18
C GLU A 349 -6.52 -3.06 -29.45
N GLY A 350 -5.55 -2.16 -29.28
CA GLY A 350 -5.71 -0.71 -29.46
C GLY A 350 -6.67 -0.05 -28.46
N GLN A 351 -6.90 -0.69 -27.31
CA GLN A 351 -7.79 -0.21 -26.26
C GLN A 351 -7.09 0.74 -25.27
N ILE A 352 -5.75 0.74 -25.24
CA ILE A 352 -4.93 1.66 -24.46
C ILE A 352 -3.68 2.03 -25.26
N SER A 353 -3.03 3.12 -24.90
CA SER A 353 -1.79 3.57 -25.56
C SER A 353 -0.56 2.72 -25.20
N GLU A 354 0.43 2.70 -26.09
CA GLU A 354 1.75 2.09 -25.86
C GLU A 354 2.44 2.73 -24.64
N THR A 355 2.37 4.06 -24.51
CA THR A 355 2.91 4.79 -23.35
C THR A 355 2.31 4.33 -22.02
N GLN A 356 0.99 4.14 -21.95
CA GLN A 356 0.36 3.60 -20.74
C GLN A 356 0.85 2.19 -20.43
N SER A 357 0.99 1.34 -21.45
CA SER A 357 1.54 -0.01 -21.29
C SER A 357 2.96 0.02 -20.74
N ASP A 358 3.83 0.88 -21.27
CA ASP A 358 5.22 1.01 -20.83
C ASP A 358 5.33 1.50 -19.39
N LEU A 359 4.46 2.42 -18.97
CA LEU A 359 4.39 2.88 -17.58
C LEU A 359 3.84 1.80 -16.65
N PHE A 360 2.85 1.04 -17.12
CA PHE A 360 2.27 -0.07 -16.37
C PHE A 360 3.29 -1.18 -16.10
N GLU A 361 4.11 -1.55 -17.08
CA GLU A 361 5.12 -2.60 -16.93
C GLU A 361 6.18 -2.28 -15.85
N LYS A 362 6.37 -1.00 -15.51
CA LYS A 362 7.23 -0.58 -14.39
C LYS A 362 6.61 -0.85 -13.02
N ARG A 363 5.29 -1.06 -12.94
CA ARG A 363 4.56 -1.33 -11.69
C ARG A 363 4.51 -2.82 -11.37
N LEU A 364 4.36 -3.67 -12.39
CA LEU A 364 4.39 -5.13 -12.28
C LEU A 364 5.61 -5.72 -12.99
N VAL A 365 6.67 -5.91 -12.22
CA VAL A 365 8.03 -6.08 -12.78
C VAL A 365 8.36 -7.51 -13.18
N GLY A 366 7.49 -8.47 -12.88
CA GLY A 366 7.70 -9.88 -13.16
C GLY A 366 8.52 -10.60 -12.09
N LYS A 367 8.44 -11.93 -12.09
CA LYS A 367 9.05 -12.79 -11.08
C LYS A 367 10.58 -12.66 -11.03
N ASN A 368 11.13 -12.60 -9.82
CA ASN A 368 12.56 -12.45 -9.52
C ASN A 368 13.20 -11.10 -9.88
N ASN A 369 12.41 -10.10 -10.28
CA ASN A 369 12.96 -8.80 -10.68
C ASN A 369 13.05 -7.77 -9.53
N CYS A 370 12.37 -7.98 -8.40
CA CYS A 370 12.45 -7.06 -7.25
C CYS A 370 13.88 -6.66 -6.86
N PRO A 371 14.89 -7.56 -6.78
CA PRO A 371 16.24 -7.15 -6.43
C PRO A 371 16.87 -6.15 -7.42
N SER A 372 16.58 -6.31 -8.72
CA SER A 372 17.06 -5.38 -9.75
C SER A 372 16.37 -4.03 -9.60
N GLU A 373 15.05 -4.05 -9.48
CA GLU A 373 14.21 -2.85 -9.41
C GLU A 373 14.47 -2.03 -8.14
N ILE A 374 14.59 -2.69 -7.00
CA ILE A 374 14.97 -2.05 -5.73
C ILE A 374 16.33 -1.34 -5.87
N ASN A 375 17.32 -1.97 -6.50
CA ASN A 375 18.64 -1.37 -6.65
C ASN A 375 18.61 -0.18 -7.62
N SER A 376 17.87 -0.29 -8.73
CA SER A 376 17.68 0.82 -9.67
C SER A 376 16.98 2.01 -9.00
N PHE A 377 15.88 1.75 -8.28
CA PHE A 377 15.11 2.76 -7.56
C PHE A 377 15.93 3.45 -6.47
N LEU A 378 16.64 2.69 -5.65
CA LEU A 378 17.48 3.26 -4.59
C LEU A 378 18.58 4.14 -5.17
N LYS A 379 19.22 3.69 -6.26
CA LYS A 379 20.23 4.50 -6.98
C LYS A 379 19.63 5.79 -7.54
N GLU A 380 18.44 5.73 -8.13
CA GLU A 380 17.72 6.91 -8.64
C GLU A 380 17.42 7.92 -7.52
N LYS A 381 17.03 7.43 -6.34
CA LYS A 381 16.82 8.24 -5.14
C LYS A 381 18.11 8.70 -4.45
N GLY A 382 19.28 8.40 -5.02
CA GLY A 382 20.58 8.80 -4.48
C GLY A 382 21.11 7.92 -3.36
N TYR A 383 20.48 6.78 -3.08
CA TYR A 383 20.99 5.77 -2.16
C TYR A 383 21.97 4.85 -2.88
N GLU A 384 23.24 4.93 -2.52
CA GLU A 384 24.24 4.00 -3.01
C GLU A 384 24.07 2.63 -2.31
N PRO A 385 24.18 1.50 -3.05
CA PRO A 385 24.16 0.17 -2.44
C PRO A 385 25.24 0.07 -1.36
N MET A 386 24.92 -0.56 -0.22
CA MET A 386 25.90 -0.83 0.85
C MET A 386 27.22 -1.30 0.22
N GLY A 387 28.30 -0.56 0.49
CA GLY A 387 29.62 -0.82 -0.09
C GLY A 387 29.99 -2.29 0.04
N SER A 388 30.50 -2.88 -1.05
CA SER A 388 30.96 -4.26 -1.01
C SER A 388 32.41 -4.31 -0.58
N VAL A 389 32.71 -5.19 0.38
CA VAL A 389 34.05 -5.48 0.87
C VAL A 389 34.58 -6.79 0.30
N VAL A 390 35.89 -6.95 0.34
CA VAL A 390 36.60 -8.17 0.00
C VAL A 390 37.29 -8.68 1.26
N LEU A 391 36.95 -9.91 1.67
CA LEU A 391 37.55 -10.57 2.83
C LEU A 391 38.79 -11.34 2.37
N THR A 392 39.98 -10.80 2.67
CA THR A 392 41.26 -11.38 2.26
C THR A 392 41.99 -11.95 3.47
N ASN A 393 42.38 -13.21 3.43
CA ASN A 393 43.15 -13.81 4.51
C ASN A 393 44.55 -13.20 4.57
N TYR A 394 45.00 -12.82 5.76
CA TYR A 394 46.24 -12.09 5.95
C TYR A 394 47.47 -12.91 5.55
N GLN A 395 47.53 -14.20 5.92
CA GLN A 395 48.67 -15.06 5.64
C GLN A 395 48.72 -15.51 4.18
N THR A 396 47.60 -16.01 3.66
CA THR A 396 47.56 -16.71 2.36
C THR A 396 47.22 -15.78 1.19
N LYS A 397 46.66 -14.59 1.45
CA LYS A 397 46.12 -13.64 0.46
C LYS A 397 44.92 -14.17 -0.34
N ASP A 398 44.38 -15.30 0.11
CA ASP A 398 43.18 -15.91 -0.44
C ASP A 398 41.93 -15.13 -0.05
N ARG A 399 40.99 -15.00 -0.98
CA ARG A 399 39.73 -14.27 -0.79
C ARG A 399 38.54 -15.20 -0.85
N ILE A 400 37.60 -15.03 0.07
CA ILE A 400 36.40 -15.89 0.17
C ILE A 400 35.46 -15.60 -1.00
N PHE A 401 34.88 -16.65 -1.60
CA PHE A 401 33.84 -16.55 -2.63
C PHE A 401 32.61 -17.38 -2.32
N ALA A 402 31.47 -16.99 -2.90
CA ALA A 402 30.24 -17.80 -2.91
C ALA A 402 29.49 -17.65 -4.25
N GLN A 403 29.48 -18.73 -5.04
CA GLN A 403 28.87 -18.75 -6.36
C GLN A 403 27.33 -18.72 -6.32
N LYS A 404 26.73 -18.01 -7.28
CA LYS A 404 25.28 -17.94 -7.50
C LYS A 404 24.70 -19.31 -7.87
N GLY A 405 23.51 -19.63 -7.37
CA GLY A 405 22.79 -20.88 -7.66
C GLY A 405 23.35 -22.13 -6.94
N LYS A 406 24.38 -21.99 -6.11
CA LYS A 406 24.92 -23.08 -5.27
C LYS A 406 24.40 -22.97 -3.83
N LYS A 407 24.48 -24.06 -3.08
CA LYS A 407 23.94 -24.17 -1.71
C LYS A 407 25.02 -24.63 -0.74
N PHE A 408 24.95 -24.13 0.50
CA PHE A 408 25.77 -24.55 1.63
C PHE A 408 27.29 -24.48 1.36
N GLU A 409 28.01 -25.60 1.36
CA GLU A 409 29.44 -25.66 1.03
C GLU A 409 29.70 -25.68 -0.48
N GLY A 410 28.68 -26.02 -1.29
CA GLY A 410 28.78 -26.03 -2.74
C GLY A 410 29.09 -24.65 -3.29
N GLY A 411 30.14 -24.54 -4.12
CA GLY A 411 30.57 -23.27 -4.71
C GLY A 411 30.93 -22.19 -3.69
N PHE A 412 31.32 -22.58 -2.48
CA PHE A 412 31.89 -21.72 -1.45
C PHE A 412 33.36 -22.11 -1.23
N GLY A 413 34.24 -21.13 -1.09
CA GLY A 413 35.66 -21.42 -0.91
C GLY A 413 36.52 -20.18 -0.94
N VAL A 414 37.80 -20.36 -1.28
CA VAL A 414 38.79 -19.29 -1.38
C VAL A 414 39.53 -19.30 -2.70
N PHE A 415 39.91 -18.11 -3.18
CA PHE A 415 40.68 -17.94 -4.41
C PHE A 415 41.51 -16.66 -4.38
N SER A 416 42.81 -16.72 -4.72
CA SER A 416 43.75 -15.58 -4.60
C SER A 416 44.10 -14.88 -5.91
N LYS A 417 43.78 -15.42 -7.10
CA LYS A 417 44.23 -14.87 -8.39
C LYS A 417 43.40 -13.65 -8.84
N THR A 418 42.61 -13.77 -9.90
CA THR A 418 41.72 -12.70 -10.38
C THR A 418 40.64 -12.41 -9.34
N LEU A 419 40.32 -11.13 -9.13
CA LEU A 419 39.17 -10.72 -8.33
C LEU A 419 37.88 -10.90 -9.14
N TYR A 420 36.99 -11.77 -8.68
CA TYR A 420 35.67 -12.00 -9.27
C TYR A 420 34.56 -11.36 -8.43
N ASN A 421 33.40 -11.10 -9.05
CA ASN A 421 32.30 -10.45 -8.35
C ASN A 421 31.71 -11.33 -7.23
N ASP A 422 31.82 -12.65 -7.32
CA ASP A 422 31.42 -13.58 -6.26
C ASP A 422 32.38 -13.58 -5.05
N GLN A 423 33.45 -12.78 -5.07
CA GLN A 423 34.36 -12.53 -3.94
C GLN A 423 34.02 -11.25 -3.17
N LYS A 424 32.95 -10.55 -3.58
CA LYS A 424 32.46 -9.32 -2.94
C LYS A 424 31.37 -9.66 -1.93
N TRP A 425 31.46 -9.07 -0.75
CA TRP A 425 30.58 -9.34 0.40
C TRP A 425 30.04 -8.03 0.98
N GLN A 426 28.89 -8.10 1.62
CA GLN A 426 28.25 -7.02 2.36
C GLN A 426 28.26 -7.40 3.84
N LEU A 427 28.76 -6.50 4.70
CA LEU A 427 28.64 -6.64 6.15
C LEU A 427 27.35 -5.93 6.58
N ARG A 428 26.29 -6.71 6.80
CA ARG A 428 24.97 -6.16 7.18
C ARG A 428 24.85 -6.14 8.70
N PRO A 429 24.92 -4.97 9.37
CA PRO A 429 24.80 -4.89 10.83
C PRO A 429 23.44 -5.44 11.27
N GLN A 430 23.42 -6.09 12.43
CA GLN A 430 22.20 -6.65 13.02
C GLN A 430 21.86 -5.89 14.30
N PRO A 431 20.57 -5.68 14.60
CA PRO A 431 20.16 -5.07 15.86
C PRO A 431 20.62 -5.92 17.04
N TYR A 432 20.91 -5.30 18.18
CA TYR A 432 21.48 -5.95 19.37
C TYR A 432 20.73 -7.23 19.81
N ASN A 433 19.40 -7.23 19.73
CA ASN A 433 18.56 -8.39 20.06
C ASN A 433 18.78 -9.61 19.13
N LYS A 434 19.28 -9.40 17.91
CA LYS A 434 19.67 -10.43 16.95
C LYS A 434 21.14 -10.84 17.08
N CYS A 435 21.90 -10.20 17.96
CA CYS A 435 23.22 -10.65 18.40
C CYS A 435 23.17 -11.59 19.62
N TYR A 436 21.96 -12.02 20.01
CA TYR A 436 21.71 -13.01 21.07
C TYR A 436 22.39 -12.69 22.42
N GLY A 437 22.62 -11.41 22.71
CA GLY A 437 23.33 -10.97 23.92
C GLY A 437 24.80 -11.37 24.00
N LYS A 438 25.40 -11.86 22.90
CA LYS A 438 26.79 -12.34 22.84
C LYS A 438 27.77 -11.33 22.25
N ALA A 439 27.28 -10.24 21.70
CA ALA A 439 28.10 -9.14 21.17
C ALA A 439 27.28 -7.83 21.18
N GLU A 440 27.96 -6.70 21.39
CA GLU A 440 27.36 -5.36 21.26
C GLU A 440 27.04 -5.04 19.80
N GLU A 441 27.88 -5.52 18.87
CA GLU A 441 27.69 -5.42 17.43
C GLU A 441 27.93 -6.76 16.74
N CYS A 442 27.07 -7.12 15.79
CA CYS A 442 27.25 -8.30 14.96
C CYS A 442 26.66 -8.09 13.55
N TYR A 443 27.08 -8.94 12.61
CA TYR A 443 26.80 -8.78 11.19
C TYR A 443 26.33 -10.09 10.56
N LEU A 444 25.46 -9.98 9.55
CA LEU A 444 25.37 -10.99 8.51
C LEU A 444 26.40 -10.66 7.43
N ILE A 445 27.22 -11.65 7.06
CA ILE A 445 28.19 -11.51 5.98
C ILE A 445 27.56 -12.11 4.71
N VAL A 446 27.12 -11.26 3.79
CA VAL A 446 26.27 -11.65 2.65
C VAL A 446 26.99 -11.44 1.34
N ASN A 447 27.06 -12.45 0.50
CA ASN A 447 27.70 -12.32 -0.81
C ASN A 447 26.91 -11.36 -1.71
N ALA A 448 27.59 -10.38 -2.30
CA ALA A 448 26.97 -9.29 -3.04
C ALA A 448 26.26 -9.73 -4.33
N ILE A 449 26.64 -10.90 -4.89
CA ILE A 449 26.08 -11.40 -6.15
C ILE A 449 25.12 -12.57 -5.93
N SER A 450 25.49 -13.51 -5.06
CA SER A 450 24.68 -14.71 -4.84
C SER A 450 23.63 -14.54 -3.74
N GLY A 451 23.69 -13.48 -2.94
CA GLY A 451 22.83 -13.28 -1.76
C GLY A 451 23.08 -14.29 -0.64
N ARG A 452 24.10 -15.15 -0.78
CA ARG A 452 24.37 -16.24 0.17
C ARG A 452 25.00 -15.71 1.45
N ARG A 453 24.57 -16.23 2.59
CA ARG A 453 25.00 -15.78 3.94
C ARG A 453 26.03 -16.74 4.53
N LEU A 454 27.18 -16.22 4.95
CA LEU A 454 28.22 -17.01 5.60
C LEU A 454 27.73 -17.63 6.91
N TYR A 455 28.01 -18.92 7.15
CA TYR A 455 27.63 -19.61 8.39
C TYR A 455 28.76 -20.47 8.96
N ALA A 456 28.70 -20.74 10.27
CA ALA A 456 29.56 -21.72 10.95
C ALA A 456 28.82 -22.43 12.10
N GLN A 457 28.59 -23.73 11.94
CA GLN A 457 27.81 -24.57 12.88
C GLN A 457 28.55 -24.86 14.20
N SER A 458 27.84 -25.04 15.31
CA SER A 458 28.44 -25.24 16.64
C SER A 458 28.98 -26.66 16.91
N ASP A 459 28.46 -27.67 16.21
CA ASP A 459 28.82 -29.09 16.40
C ASP A 459 29.88 -29.60 15.41
N LYS A 460 30.50 -28.69 14.63
CA LYS A 460 31.50 -29.02 13.60
C LYS A 460 32.83 -28.33 13.87
N THR A 461 33.89 -28.87 13.27
CA THR A 461 35.24 -28.29 13.29
C THR A 461 35.88 -28.35 11.90
N GLY A 462 36.94 -27.57 11.70
CA GLY A 462 37.61 -27.54 10.40
C GLY A 462 36.73 -26.97 9.30
N SER A 463 36.83 -27.54 8.10
CA SER A 463 36.01 -27.15 6.95
C SER A 463 34.59 -27.70 6.99
N SER A 464 34.25 -28.54 7.98
CA SER A 464 32.90 -29.05 8.14
C SER A 464 32.01 -28.00 8.81
N GLY A 465 30.79 -27.85 8.28
CA GLY A 465 29.80 -26.91 8.81
C GLY A 465 30.21 -25.46 8.68
N VAL A 466 30.98 -25.11 7.64
CA VAL A 466 31.31 -23.73 7.25
C VAL A 466 30.99 -23.55 5.78
N GLY A 467 30.16 -22.58 5.45
CA GLY A 467 29.68 -22.39 4.09
C GLY A 467 28.90 -21.11 3.90
N ALA A 468 28.16 -21.02 2.80
CA ALA A 468 27.26 -19.92 2.54
C ALA A 468 25.84 -20.41 2.20
N THR A 469 24.87 -20.05 3.04
CA THR A 469 23.46 -20.46 2.96
C THR A 469 22.72 -19.65 1.88
N PRO A 470 21.82 -20.23 1.07
CA PRO A 470 21.06 -19.50 0.04
C PRO A 470 20.18 -18.38 0.60
N PRO A 471 19.84 -17.33 -0.19
CA PRO A 471 19.05 -16.19 0.28
C PRO A 471 17.69 -16.60 0.85
N ASN A 472 16.99 -17.55 0.21
CA ASN A 472 15.62 -17.96 0.56
C ASN A 472 15.56 -18.98 1.72
N TYR A 473 16.66 -19.23 2.43
CA TYR A 473 16.65 -20.10 3.61
C TYR A 473 16.43 -19.29 4.90
N PRO A 474 15.85 -19.88 5.95
CA PRO A 474 15.69 -19.19 7.22
C PRO A 474 17.01 -18.64 7.77
N ARG A 475 16.93 -17.52 8.49
CA ARG A 475 18.06 -16.94 9.21
C ARG A 475 18.27 -17.71 10.51
N TYR A 476 19.43 -18.33 10.63
CA TYR A 476 19.83 -19.08 11.81
C TYR A 476 20.90 -18.33 12.62
N ALA A 477 21.03 -18.65 13.90
CA ALA A 477 22.00 -18.00 14.78
C ALA A 477 23.45 -18.19 14.29
N ASP A 478 23.75 -19.33 13.68
CA ASP A 478 25.05 -19.68 13.09
C ASP A 478 25.44 -18.84 11.85
N GLN A 479 24.61 -17.89 11.41
CA GLN A 479 24.90 -16.96 10.32
C GLN A 479 25.42 -15.59 10.79
N HIS A 480 25.52 -15.37 12.11
CA HIS A 480 25.85 -14.08 12.69
C HIS A 480 27.31 -14.04 13.16
N TRP A 481 28.00 -12.95 12.85
CA TRP A 481 29.44 -12.81 13.04
C TRP A 481 29.76 -11.52 13.78
N ARG A 482 30.63 -11.57 14.78
CA ARG A 482 31.28 -10.39 15.36
C ARG A 482 32.69 -10.26 14.79
N LEU A 483 33.15 -9.02 14.64
CA LEU A 483 34.47 -8.69 14.11
C LEU A 483 35.31 -8.14 15.26
N GLU A 484 36.31 -8.89 15.69
CA GLU A 484 37.29 -8.42 16.67
C GLU A 484 38.51 -7.90 15.91
N HIS A 485 38.81 -6.60 16.03
CA HIS A 485 39.94 -5.99 15.34
C HIS A 485 41.25 -6.25 16.09
N THR A 486 42.33 -6.47 15.34
CA THR A 486 43.69 -6.58 15.86
C THR A 486 44.67 -5.96 14.87
N PRO A 487 45.70 -5.23 15.35
CA PRO A 487 46.79 -4.78 14.49
C PRO A 487 47.50 -5.97 13.81
N CYS A 488 47.83 -5.85 12.52
CA CYS A 488 48.57 -6.87 11.77
C CYS A 488 49.60 -6.23 10.80
N GLY A 489 50.71 -5.75 11.36
CA GLY A 489 51.67 -4.91 10.63
C GLY A 489 51.14 -3.48 10.49
N GLU A 490 51.20 -2.90 9.28
CA GLU A 490 50.71 -1.53 9.00
C GLU A 490 49.19 -1.46 8.72
N LYS A 491 48.48 -2.60 8.73
CA LYS A 491 47.04 -2.70 8.48
C LYS A 491 46.28 -3.15 9.73
N MET A 492 44.98 -2.85 9.73
CA MET A 492 44.02 -3.47 10.65
C MET A 492 43.56 -4.82 10.09
N CYS A 493 43.64 -5.87 10.91
CA CYS A 493 43.05 -7.18 10.63
C CYS A 493 41.88 -7.45 11.58
N TYR A 494 41.08 -8.44 11.20
CA TYR A 494 39.90 -8.85 11.94
C TYR A 494 39.91 -10.36 12.15
N LEU A 495 39.53 -10.76 13.36
CA LEU A 495 39.01 -12.09 13.65
C LEU A 495 37.51 -12.06 13.39
N LEU A 496 37.07 -12.88 12.42
CA LEU A 496 35.65 -13.07 12.14
C LEU A 496 35.16 -14.22 13.00
N ILE A 497 34.41 -13.91 14.07
CA ILE A 497 33.98 -14.89 15.06
C ILE A 497 32.47 -15.09 14.95
N ASN A 498 32.06 -16.34 14.73
CA ASN A 498 30.66 -16.68 14.70
C ASN A 498 30.09 -16.64 16.11
N ILE A 499 29.04 -15.84 16.34
CA ILE A 499 28.53 -15.62 17.70
C ILE A 499 27.80 -16.84 18.26
N TYR A 500 27.26 -17.72 17.41
CA TYR A 500 26.54 -18.89 17.90
C TYR A 500 27.50 -20.03 18.25
N SER A 501 28.45 -20.33 17.37
CA SER A 501 29.39 -21.43 17.56
C SER A 501 30.68 -21.06 18.32
N ASP A 502 30.93 -19.77 18.55
CA ASP A 502 32.18 -19.23 19.11
C ASP A 502 33.43 -19.69 18.32
N ARG A 503 33.22 -20.01 17.02
CA ARG A 503 34.28 -20.40 16.08
C ARG A 503 34.74 -19.19 15.27
N CYS A 504 36.06 -19.00 15.15
CA CYS A 504 36.66 -18.01 14.26
C CYS A 504 36.93 -18.60 12.87
N LEU A 505 36.74 -17.77 11.84
CA LEU A 505 36.98 -18.13 10.44
C LEU A 505 38.47 -18.10 10.11
N GLN A 506 38.96 -19.10 9.38
CA GLN A 506 40.37 -19.19 8.99
C GLN A 506 40.58 -19.97 7.70
N ILE A 507 41.82 -19.99 7.21
CA ILE A 507 42.24 -20.87 6.12
C ILE A 507 43.17 -21.93 6.65
N GLN A 508 42.80 -23.21 6.43
CA GLN A 508 43.62 -24.35 6.79
C GLN A 508 43.70 -25.31 5.60
N ASN A 509 44.91 -25.74 5.24
CA ASN A 509 45.16 -26.65 4.12
C ASN A 509 44.48 -26.20 2.80
N GLY A 510 44.50 -24.89 2.53
CA GLY A 510 43.90 -24.30 1.31
C GLY A 510 42.37 -24.31 1.28
N ARG A 511 41.69 -24.53 2.42
CA ARG A 511 40.24 -24.51 2.53
C ARG A 511 39.79 -23.52 3.60
N VAL A 512 38.60 -22.96 3.41
CA VAL A 512 37.91 -22.21 4.46
C VAL A 512 37.53 -23.18 5.58
N ALA A 513 37.84 -22.80 6.80
CA ALA A 513 37.55 -23.57 8.00
C ALA A 513 37.14 -22.63 9.14
N ALA A 514 36.54 -23.19 10.18
CA ALA A 514 36.30 -22.46 11.42
C ALA A 514 36.63 -23.33 12.64
N PHE A 515 37.24 -22.73 13.66
CA PHE A 515 37.71 -23.41 14.87
C PHE A 515 37.43 -22.54 16.09
N SER A 516 37.51 -23.11 17.29
CA SER A 516 37.38 -22.38 18.56
C SER A 516 38.18 -21.06 18.52
N ALA A 517 37.50 -19.94 18.76
CA ALA A 517 38.12 -18.63 18.67
C ALA A 517 39.26 -18.46 19.70
N ASP A 518 39.09 -18.98 20.91
CA ASP A 518 40.08 -18.85 21.98
C ASP A 518 41.37 -19.63 21.67
N ASP A 519 41.27 -20.78 21.00
CA ASP A 519 42.42 -21.60 20.63
C ASP A 519 43.23 -21.02 19.46
N GLN A 520 42.62 -20.12 18.67
CA GLN A 520 43.17 -19.64 17.41
C GLN A 520 43.47 -18.13 17.41
N LYS A 521 43.35 -17.46 18.57
CA LYS A 521 43.80 -16.08 18.77
C LYS A 521 45.33 -16.02 18.60
N GLY A 522 45.80 -15.08 17.77
CA GLY A 522 47.23 -14.83 17.55
C GLY A 522 47.87 -15.55 16.36
N PHE A 523 47.12 -16.33 15.58
CA PHE A 523 47.65 -16.98 14.37
C PHE A 523 47.33 -16.18 13.10
N ASN A 524 48.32 -15.99 12.23
CA ASN A 524 48.14 -15.20 11.00
C ASN A 524 47.11 -15.79 10.01
N TYR A 525 46.86 -17.10 10.05
CA TYR A 525 45.87 -17.76 9.19
C TYR A 525 44.41 -17.53 9.64
N SER A 526 44.18 -17.04 10.86
CA SER A 526 42.84 -16.66 11.36
C SER A 526 42.54 -15.17 11.20
N LEU A 527 43.52 -14.38 10.71
CA LEU A 527 43.38 -12.94 10.48
C LEU A 527 42.91 -12.63 9.05
N TRP A 528 42.01 -11.65 8.94
CA TRP A 528 41.46 -11.19 7.66
C TRP A 528 41.61 -9.68 7.51
N THR A 529 42.03 -9.21 6.34
CA THR A 529 41.86 -7.82 5.93
C THR A 529 40.51 -7.66 5.24
N ILE A 530 39.87 -6.53 5.48
CA ILE A 530 38.59 -6.16 4.88
C ILE A 530 38.89 -4.96 3.98
N ASP A 531 39.06 -5.23 2.69
CA ASP A 531 39.45 -4.22 1.70
C ASP A 531 38.20 -3.84 0.86
N GLY A 532 37.89 -2.55 0.75
CA GLY A 532 36.71 -2.05 0.02
C GLY A 532 36.09 -0.84 0.70
N ASN A 533 35.02 -0.31 0.13
CA ASN A 533 34.34 0.81 0.75
C ASN A 533 33.56 0.30 1.98
N LEU A 534 34.15 0.53 3.15
CA LEU A 534 33.55 0.26 4.45
C LEU A 534 32.54 1.34 4.83
N ASP A 535 32.28 2.36 3.98
CA ASP A 535 31.41 3.52 4.27
C ASP A 535 30.10 3.10 4.96
N PHE A 536 30.20 3.03 6.28
CA PHE A 536 29.15 3.13 7.26
C PHE A 536 28.90 4.62 7.44
N ASN A 537 28.50 5.31 6.38
CA ASN A 537 27.84 6.60 6.57
C ASN A 537 26.38 6.34 6.89
N LEU A 538 26.14 5.95 8.15
CA LEU A 538 24.90 6.26 8.85
C LEU A 538 24.68 7.79 8.95
N GLU A 539 25.72 8.61 8.70
CA GLU A 539 25.59 10.06 8.56
C GLU A 539 24.96 10.52 7.23
N SER A 540 24.86 9.67 6.20
CA SER A 540 24.10 10.00 4.97
C SER A 540 22.70 9.38 4.93
N VAL A 541 22.23 8.82 6.06
CA VAL A 541 20.82 8.47 6.30
C VAL A 541 20.28 9.26 7.51
N GLN A 542 20.83 10.45 7.76
CA GLN A 542 20.01 11.50 8.37
C GLN A 542 18.99 11.94 7.33
N ALA A 543 17.73 11.93 7.75
CA ALA A 543 16.60 12.40 6.99
C ALA A 543 16.93 13.74 6.33
N ILE A 544 16.95 13.77 5.01
CA ILE A 544 16.76 15.02 4.27
C ILE A 544 15.30 15.40 4.54
N THR A 545 15.09 16.16 5.60
CA THR A 545 13.92 17.00 5.74
C THR A 545 13.89 17.94 4.52
N PRO A 546 12.73 18.11 3.88
CA PRO A 546 12.64 18.92 2.67
C PRO A 546 13.04 20.36 2.98
N SER A 547 14.00 20.86 2.20
CA SER A 547 14.36 22.27 2.17
C SER A 547 13.16 23.06 1.63
N PRO A 548 12.59 24.04 2.36
CA PRO A 548 11.43 24.79 1.90
C PRO A 548 11.87 25.80 0.84
N THR A 549 11.68 25.47 -0.44
CA THR A 549 11.82 26.45 -1.52
C THR A 549 10.50 27.24 -1.67
N SER A 550 10.52 28.42 -1.04
CA SER A 550 9.79 29.67 -1.37
C SER A 550 8.35 29.60 -1.90
N ALA A 551 7.38 29.97 -1.04
CA ALA A 551 6.54 31.19 -1.16
C ALA A 551 5.45 31.22 -0.05
N PRO A 552 4.84 32.37 0.28
CA PRO A 552 5.41 33.63 0.73
C PRO A 552 5.14 33.88 2.23
N THR A 553 6.09 34.56 2.88
CA THR A 553 6.00 35.39 4.10
C THR A 553 4.77 35.29 5.01
N GLY A 554 5.00 34.86 6.26
CA GLY A 554 4.34 35.46 7.42
C GLY A 554 4.21 34.57 8.66
N LEU A 555 5.02 34.92 9.68
CA LEU A 555 4.94 34.64 11.13
C LEU A 555 5.91 33.60 11.73
N PRO A 556 6.47 33.92 12.93
CA PRO A 556 7.73 33.39 13.41
C PRO A 556 7.60 31.97 13.96
N THR A 557 8.39 31.05 13.41
CA THR A 557 8.61 29.70 13.93
C THR A 557 9.54 29.76 15.15
N VAL A 558 9.03 29.37 16.31
CA VAL A 558 9.84 28.93 17.44
C VAL A 558 10.39 27.54 17.10
N SER A 559 11.72 27.38 17.11
CA SER A 559 12.38 26.11 16.81
C SER A 559 12.19 25.09 17.94
N ILE A 560 11.67 23.91 17.60
CA ILE A 560 11.51 22.76 18.51
C ILE A 560 12.68 21.79 18.26
N PRO A 561 13.29 21.17 19.29
CA PRO A 561 14.40 20.23 19.14
C PRO A 561 14.01 18.91 18.44
N GLU A 562 14.90 18.37 17.61
CA GLU A 562 14.73 17.16 16.78
C GLU A 562 14.68 15.82 17.57
N ASP A 563 14.82 15.86 18.91
CA ASP A 563 15.08 14.68 19.75
C ASP A 563 13.84 14.06 20.45
N LEU A 564 12.61 14.52 20.17
CA LEU A 564 11.40 14.17 20.95
C LEU A 564 10.50 13.08 20.33
N PHE A 565 11.06 12.13 19.57
CA PHE A 565 10.31 11.01 18.99
C PHE A 565 10.56 9.69 19.74
N ASP A 566 9.47 9.05 20.19
CA ASP A 566 9.42 7.74 20.86
C ASP A 566 10.17 7.65 22.20
N VAL A 567 9.94 8.64 23.06
CA VAL A 567 10.61 8.78 24.36
C VAL A 567 9.77 8.22 25.53
N PRO A 568 10.42 7.74 26.60
CA PRO A 568 9.77 7.56 27.89
C PRO A 568 9.29 8.90 28.48
N ILE A 569 8.09 8.91 29.06
CA ILE A 569 7.60 10.02 29.87
C ILE A 569 7.87 9.67 31.34
N ARG A 570 8.95 10.22 31.91
CA ARG A 570 9.42 9.92 33.26
C ARG A 570 9.10 11.05 34.21
N ASN A 571 8.45 10.77 35.33
CA ASN A 571 8.19 11.78 36.34
C ASN A 571 9.50 12.24 36.98
N PHE A 572 9.71 13.55 37.09
CA PHE A 572 10.93 14.15 37.63
C PHE A 572 11.20 13.69 39.06
N LYS A 573 10.20 13.77 39.93
CA LYS A 573 10.38 13.58 41.37
C LYS A 573 10.52 12.13 41.78
N ASN A 574 9.67 11.26 41.22
CA ASN A 574 9.61 9.86 41.64
C ASN A 574 10.19 8.87 40.63
N GLY A 575 10.51 9.33 39.42
CA GLY A 575 11.10 8.51 38.37
C GLY A 575 10.15 7.47 37.78
N ARG A 576 8.86 7.48 38.13
CA ARG A 576 7.87 6.57 37.53
C ARG A 576 7.71 6.87 36.05
N LYS A 577 7.55 5.83 35.23
CA LYS A 577 7.52 5.91 33.76
C LYS A 577 6.12 5.60 33.26
N MET A 578 5.51 6.52 32.51
CA MET A 578 4.16 6.31 31.97
C MET A 578 4.11 5.06 31.08
N TYR A 579 2.99 4.34 31.11
CA TYR A 579 2.71 3.24 30.18
C TYR A 579 1.27 3.26 29.68
N ALA A 580 1.05 2.63 28.52
CA ALA A 580 -0.27 2.23 28.07
C ALA A 580 -0.24 0.81 27.51
N GLN A 581 -1.01 -0.09 28.11
CA GLN A 581 -1.03 -1.51 27.77
C GLN A 581 -1.83 -1.77 26.50
N LEU A 582 -1.34 -2.72 25.70
CA LEU A 582 -2.03 -3.29 24.55
C LEU A 582 -3.35 -3.96 24.98
N ASN A 583 -4.37 -3.89 24.14
CA ASN A 583 -5.71 -4.48 24.35
C ASN A 583 -6.50 -3.96 25.56
N GLN A 584 -6.04 -2.88 26.21
CA GLN A 584 -6.80 -2.19 27.26
C GLN A 584 -7.52 -0.97 26.67
N LYS A 585 -8.66 -0.60 27.25
CA LYS A 585 -9.52 0.48 26.74
C LYS A 585 -9.63 1.63 27.74
N TRP A 586 -9.63 2.86 27.23
CA TRP A 586 -9.93 4.08 27.99
C TRP A 586 -8.96 4.31 29.16
N GLU A 587 -9.45 4.39 30.40
CA GLU A 587 -8.61 4.56 31.59
C GLU A 587 -7.83 3.29 31.94
N LYS A 588 -8.33 2.11 31.54
CA LYS A 588 -7.69 0.83 31.90
C LYS A 588 -6.34 0.68 31.19
N GLY A 589 -5.37 0.17 31.94
CA GLY A 589 -4.03 -0.09 31.43
C GLY A 589 -3.25 1.17 31.10
N VAL A 590 -3.60 2.34 31.65
CA VAL A 590 -2.78 3.55 31.64
C VAL A 590 -2.31 3.83 33.05
N GLY A 591 -1.04 4.14 33.23
CA GLY A 591 -0.45 4.38 34.54
C GLY A 591 1.02 4.72 34.44
N ALA A 592 1.76 4.58 35.54
CA ALA A 592 3.21 4.75 35.56
C ALA A 592 3.90 3.66 36.41
N GLY A 593 4.82 2.93 35.79
CA GLY A 593 5.59 1.86 36.42
C GLY A 593 6.65 2.41 37.39
N ALA A 594 7.14 1.56 38.29
CA ALA A 594 8.16 1.94 39.28
C ALA A 594 9.49 2.36 38.62
N ASN A 595 10.25 3.24 39.28
CA ASN A 595 11.47 3.82 38.74
C ASN A 595 12.60 2.81 38.48
N ASN A 596 12.65 1.73 39.27
CA ASN A 596 13.64 0.67 39.22
C ASN A 596 13.35 -0.39 38.16
N LEU A 597 12.21 -0.30 37.46
CA LEU A 597 11.89 -1.21 36.37
C LEU A 597 12.58 -0.77 35.07
N PRO A 598 12.99 -1.71 34.20
CA PRO A 598 13.43 -1.42 32.84
C PRO A 598 12.40 -0.59 32.05
N ILE A 599 12.84 0.07 30.99
CA ILE A 599 11.91 0.68 30.02
C ILE A 599 11.35 -0.45 29.15
N TYR A 600 10.05 -0.68 29.23
CA TYR A 600 9.33 -1.64 28.40
C TYR A 600 8.77 -0.95 27.14
N GLN A 601 8.27 -1.74 26.18
CA GLN A 601 7.75 -1.18 24.92
C GLN A 601 6.53 -0.28 25.15
N ASP A 602 5.68 -0.63 26.12
CA ASP A 602 4.52 0.18 26.52
C ASP A 602 4.91 1.47 27.25
N ASN A 603 6.19 1.72 27.55
CA ASN A 603 6.65 2.99 28.09
C ASN A 603 7.02 4.04 27.04
N LYS A 604 6.98 3.70 25.74
CA LYS A 604 7.40 4.61 24.67
C LYS A 604 6.23 5.42 24.13
N TRP A 605 6.38 6.75 24.16
CA TRP A 605 5.36 7.69 23.71
C TRP A 605 5.91 8.61 22.63
N ARG A 606 5.11 8.83 21.60
CA ARG A 606 5.37 9.74 20.49
C ARG A 606 4.58 11.02 20.70
N PHE A 607 5.28 12.16 20.73
CA PHE A 607 4.68 13.47 20.69
C PHE A 607 4.51 13.88 19.24
N GLN A 608 3.32 13.64 18.68
CA GLN A 608 3.01 14.03 17.32
C GLN A 608 2.51 15.48 17.30
N PRO A 609 3.25 16.42 16.70
CA PRO A 609 2.81 17.81 16.62
C PRO A 609 1.54 17.93 15.78
N VAL A 610 0.61 18.78 16.22
CA VAL A 610 -0.66 19.05 15.56
C VAL A 610 -1.00 20.53 15.66
N ALA A 611 -1.77 21.04 14.69
CA ALA A 611 -2.35 22.36 14.81
C ALA A 611 -3.27 22.42 16.04
N CYS A 612 -3.07 23.43 16.88
CA CYS A 612 -4.00 23.69 17.98
C CYS A 612 -5.38 24.02 17.39
N PRO A 613 -6.49 23.48 17.95
CA PRO A 613 -7.81 23.81 17.43
C PRO A 613 -8.13 25.30 17.68
N SER A 614 -8.85 25.94 16.75
CA SER A 614 -9.11 27.38 16.69
C SER A 614 -9.84 27.98 17.89
N ASP A 615 -10.50 27.16 18.68
CA ASP A 615 -11.41 27.58 19.75
C ASP A 615 -10.73 27.59 21.14
N TYR A 616 -9.40 27.45 21.21
CA TYR A 616 -8.67 27.23 22.46
C TYR A 616 -7.66 28.33 22.79
N ASP A 617 -7.74 28.80 24.03
CA ASP A 617 -6.83 29.76 24.63
C ASP A 617 -5.61 29.03 25.20
N THR A 618 -4.62 28.76 24.35
CA THR A 618 -3.31 28.28 24.78
C THR A 618 -2.34 29.46 24.77
N GLU A 619 -1.75 29.78 25.93
CA GLU A 619 -0.61 30.71 26.00
C GLU A 619 0.64 30.18 25.26
N SER A 620 0.62 28.89 24.89
CA SER A 620 1.64 28.17 24.12
C SER A 620 1.25 28.04 22.64
N SER A 621 2.24 28.11 21.76
CA SER A 621 2.10 28.00 20.30
C SER A 621 2.16 26.56 19.77
N SER A 622 2.19 25.53 20.63
CA SER A 622 2.39 24.14 20.21
C SER A 622 1.39 23.16 20.84
N CYS A 623 0.79 22.28 20.02
CA CYS A 623 -0.10 21.22 20.45
C CYS A 623 0.40 19.85 19.97
N TYR A 624 0.15 18.82 20.78
CA TYR A 624 0.60 17.46 20.53
C TYR A 624 -0.51 16.44 20.76
N PHE A 625 -0.51 15.42 19.92
CA PHE A 625 -1.06 14.11 20.27
C PHE A 625 0.04 13.27 20.91
N ILE A 626 -0.25 12.70 22.08
CA ILE A 626 0.69 11.85 22.82
C ILE A 626 0.26 10.39 22.59
N LEU A 627 0.95 9.71 21.67
CA LEU A 627 0.61 8.36 21.20
C LEU A 627 1.52 7.31 21.84
N ASN A 628 0.96 6.28 22.45
CA ASN A 628 1.76 5.14 22.90
C ASN A 628 2.10 4.22 21.73
N MET A 629 3.39 3.95 21.53
CA MET A 629 3.89 3.23 20.35
C MET A 629 3.68 1.71 20.40
N TYR A 630 3.42 1.15 21.57
CA TYR A 630 3.16 -0.28 21.72
C TYR A 630 1.67 -0.60 21.64
N SER A 631 0.84 0.16 22.35
CA SER A 631 -0.61 -0.08 22.34
C SER A 631 -1.36 0.63 21.22
N ASN A 632 -0.70 1.54 20.48
CA ASN A 632 -1.30 2.46 19.52
C ASN A 632 -2.47 3.26 20.13
N ARG A 633 -2.31 3.71 21.39
CA ARG A 633 -3.35 4.43 22.14
C ARG A 633 -2.94 5.88 22.38
N ILE A 634 -3.86 6.81 22.14
CA ILE A 634 -3.64 8.25 22.30
C ILE A 634 -4.11 8.72 23.68
N LEU A 635 -3.25 9.43 24.40
CA LEU A 635 -3.52 9.95 25.74
C LEU A 635 -4.67 10.98 25.70
N TYR A 636 -5.59 10.92 26.66
CA TYR A 636 -6.65 11.90 26.83
C TYR A 636 -6.85 12.28 28.30
N ALA A 637 -7.37 13.49 28.52
CA ALA A 637 -7.89 13.89 29.82
C ALA A 637 -9.27 14.55 29.69
N HIS A 638 -10.30 13.89 30.22
CA HIS A 638 -11.67 14.41 30.17
C HIS A 638 -11.82 15.71 30.96
N ASN A 639 -12.66 16.61 30.42
CA ASN A 639 -13.02 17.85 31.08
C ASN A 639 -13.86 17.60 32.34
N GLY A 640 -13.64 18.40 33.39
CA GLY A 640 -14.40 18.33 34.65
C GLY A 640 -14.14 17.10 35.52
N LYS A 641 -13.12 16.29 35.22
CA LYS A 641 -12.63 15.21 36.10
C LYS A 641 -11.36 15.65 36.83
N ASN A 642 -11.01 14.96 37.91
CA ASN A 642 -9.83 15.25 38.73
C ASN A 642 -9.15 13.95 39.17
N TRP A 643 -7.88 14.07 39.53
CA TRP A 643 -7.06 12.94 39.98
C TRP A 643 -6.93 11.87 38.88
N GLU A 644 -6.97 10.59 39.23
CA GLU A 644 -6.87 9.48 38.27
C GLU A 644 -8.08 9.40 37.33
N LYS A 645 -9.25 9.88 37.77
CA LYS A 645 -10.48 9.79 36.98
C LYS A 645 -10.38 10.68 35.75
N GLY A 646 -10.81 10.13 34.62
CA GLY A 646 -10.79 10.81 33.33
C GLY A 646 -9.40 11.09 32.80
N LEU A 647 -8.36 10.37 33.24
CA LEU A 647 -7.10 10.24 32.50
C LEU A 647 -7.06 8.83 31.90
N GLY A 648 -6.77 8.72 30.61
CA GLY A 648 -6.63 7.42 29.97
C GLY A 648 -5.99 7.53 28.60
N ALA A 649 -6.05 6.44 27.85
CA ALA A 649 -5.63 6.42 26.46
C ALA A 649 -6.66 5.67 25.60
N GLY A 650 -7.20 6.35 24.59
CA GLY A 650 -8.15 5.79 23.63
C GLY A 650 -7.44 5.20 22.42
N PRO A 651 -8.13 4.50 21.50
CA PRO A 651 -7.54 4.05 20.25
C PRO A 651 -6.95 5.22 19.45
N GLY A 652 -5.72 5.10 18.94
CA GLY A 652 -5.03 6.17 18.22
C GLY A 652 -5.71 6.62 16.91
N SER A 653 -6.63 5.81 16.39
CA SER A 653 -7.49 6.14 15.25
C SER A 653 -8.65 7.10 15.61
N MET A 654 -9.00 7.22 16.89
CA MET A 654 -10.06 8.11 17.36
C MET A 654 -9.45 9.36 18.00
N LYS A 655 -9.56 10.50 17.29
CA LYS A 655 -9.08 11.80 17.74
C LYS A 655 -10.24 12.64 18.25
N HIS A 656 -10.20 12.95 19.53
CA HIS A 656 -11.17 13.78 20.24
C HIS A 656 -10.52 15.07 20.75
N LYS A 657 -11.35 16.05 21.11
CA LYS A 657 -10.88 17.36 21.62
C LYS A 657 -10.06 17.25 22.91
N ASP A 658 -10.25 16.20 23.71
CA ASP A 658 -9.45 15.91 24.91
C ASP A 658 -8.14 15.15 24.63
N ASN A 659 -7.77 14.91 23.37
CA ASN A 659 -6.49 14.30 23.01
C ASN A 659 -5.35 15.32 22.79
N TYR A 660 -5.65 16.62 22.84
CA TYR A 660 -4.68 17.66 22.59
C TYR A 660 -3.94 18.04 23.88
N TRP A 661 -2.62 18.04 23.82
CA TRP A 661 -1.74 18.35 24.95
C TRP A 661 -0.73 19.43 24.58
N ASP A 662 -0.41 20.26 25.56
CA ASP A 662 0.58 21.32 25.49
C ASP A 662 1.78 20.96 26.38
N LEU A 663 2.98 21.28 25.89
CA LEU A 663 4.25 21.06 26.58
C LEU A 663 4.81 22.40 27.03
N ILE A 664 4.74 22.66 28.32
CA ILE A 664 5.22 23.90 28.92
C ILE A 664 6.56 23.61 29.59
N GLU A 665 7.65 24.13 29.01
CA GLU A 665 9.01 23.95 29.56
C GLU A 665 9.10 24.55 30.97
N THR A 666 9.78 23.83 31.86
CA THR A 666 10.00 24.22 33.25
C THR A 666 11.35 23.73 33.73
N ASP A 667 11.89 24.40 34.74
CA ASP A 667 13.20 24.09 35.30
C ASP A 667 13.12 22.87 36.25
N CYS A 668 14.12 22.01 36.17
CA CYS A 668 14.31 20.84 37.03
C CYS A 668 15.70 20.78 37.69
N GLY A 669 16.48 21.86 37.62
CA GLY A 669 17.86 21.95 38.11
C GLY A 669 18.91 21.75 37.01
N GLU A 670 20.18 21.88 37.37
CA GLU A 670 21.30 22.28 36.48
C GLU A 670 21.66 21.38 35.28
N MET A 671 20.96 20.28 34.98
CA MET A 671 21.31 19.43 33.82
C MET A 671 20.15 18.80 33.02
N ASP A 672 18.87 18.94 33.43
CA ASP A 672 17.74 18.32 32.72
C ASP A 672 16.58 19.30 32.45
N LYS A 673 16.05 19.25 31.23
CA LYS A 673 14.83 19.96 30.84
C LYS A 673 13.60 19.17 31.31
N CYS A 674 12.65 19.87 31.92
CA CYS A 674 11.36 19.32 32.30
C CYS A 674 10.20 20.02 31.62
N TYR A 675 9.06 19.33 31.63
CA TYR A 675 7.83 19.81 31.03
C TYR A 675 6.66 19.62 32.00
N PHE A 676 5.78 20.61 32.04
CA PHE A 676 4.39 20.38 32.39
C PHE A 676 3.65 19.92 31.15
N ILE A 677 2.93 18.79 31.25
CA ILE A 677 2.12 18.24 30.17
C ILE A 677 0.66 18.59 30.47
N LYS A 678 0.11 19.58 29.78
CA LYS A 678 -1.20 20.16 30.07
C LYS A 678 -2.19 19.81 28.98
N ASN A 679 -3.33 19.21 29.32
CA ASN A 679 -4.39 18.96 28.36
C ASN A 679 -5.07 20.27 27.96
N THR A 680 -5.22 20.53 26.67
CA THR A 680 -5.69 21.84 26.18
C THR A 680 -7.20 22.03 26.36
N LEU A 681 -8.00 20.96 26.31
CA LEU A 681 -9.44 21.04 26.54
C LEU A 681 -9.80 21.16 28.03
N SER A 682 -9.22 20.29 28.87
CA SER A 682 -9.58 20.23 30.29
C SER A 682 -8.77 21.19 31.17
N GLY A 683 -7.67 21.75 30.65
CA GLY A 683 -6.74 22.58 31.41
C GLY A 683 -5.97 21.81 32.48
N ARG A 684 -6.08 20.48 32.51
CA ARG A 684 -5.50 19.61 33.55
C ARG A 684 -4.05 19.25 33.22
N TYR A 685 -3.20 19.30 34.23
CA TYR A 685 -1.79 18.88 34.17
C TYR A 685 -1.65 17.41 34.52
N LEU A 686 -0.87 16.67 33.73
CA LEU A 686 -0.51 15.29 34.03
C LEU A 686 0.36 15.22 35.30
N TYR A 687 0.08 14.27 36.19
CA TYR A 687 0.86 14.07 37.42
C TYR A 687 1.11 12.60 37.75
N SER A 688 2.11 12.36 38.60
CA SER A 688 2.39 11.07 39.23
C SER A 688 2.83 11.26 40.68
N THR A 689 2.25 10.52 41.63
CA THR A 689 2.62 10.54 43.06
C THR A 689 3.37 9.28 43.49
N ASN A 690 4.02 9.36 44.67
CA ASN A 690 4.68 8.22 45.33
C ASN A 690 3.72 7.21 45.98
N SER A 691 2.43 7.54 46.09
CA SER A 691 1.46 6.78 46.91
C SER A 691 0.79 5.61 46.18
N GLY A 692 1.19 5.31 44.93
CA GLY A 692 0.56 4.26 44.13
C GLY A 692 1.54 3.43 43.31
N GLN A 693 1.15 2.21 42.98
CA GLN A 693 1.79 1.37 41.98
C GLN A 693 0.92 1.33 40.73
N TRP A 694 1.55 1.22 39.56
CA TRP A 694 0.88 1.01 38.27
C TRP A 694 -0.08 2.16 37.91
N ASP A 695 -1.38 1.90 37.86
CA ASP A 695 -2.45 2.83 37.54
C ASP A 695 -2.77 3.81 38.69
N LYS A 696 -2.44 3.45 39.93
CA LYS A 696 -2.70 4.30 41.10
C LYS A 696 -1.70 5.46 41.20
N GLY A 697 -2.21 6.64 41.54
CA GLY A 697 -1.40 7.83 41.73
C GLY A 697 -0.89 8.43 40.42
N VAL A 698 -1.56 8.16 39.29
CA VAL A 698 -1.26 8.76 37.98
C VAL A 698 -2.56 9.32 37.40
N GLY A 699 -2.58 10.60 37.09
CA GLY A 699 -3.83 11.28 36.74
C GLY A 699 -3.58 12.63 36.11
N ALA A 700 -4.64 13.42 35.99
CA ALA A 700 -4.54 14.81 35.61
C ALA A 700 -5.36 15.72 36.54
N LEU A 701 -4.92 16.94 36.79
CA LEU A 701 -5.62 17.89 37.67
C LEU A 701 -5.48 19.34 37.22
N SER A 702 -6.49 20.17 37.49
CA SER A 702 -6.50 21.58 37.09
C SER A 702 -5.71 22.51 38.01
N THR A 703 -5.31 22.07 39.21
CA THR A 703 -4.67 22.94 40.21
C THR A 703 -3.43 22.29 40.83
N LEU A 704 -2.25 22.79 40.46
CA LEU A 704 -0.96 22.24 40.89
C LEU A 704 -0.68 22.41 42.40
N SER A 705 -1.32 23.36 43.10
CA SER A 705 -1.12 23.57 44.54
C SER A 705 -1.56 22.39 45.42
N SER A 706 -2.34 21.46 44.87
CA SER A 706 -2.76 20.22 45.54
C SER A 706 -1.73 19.10 45.44
N LEU A 707 -0.65 19.30 44.67
CA LEU A 707 0.45 18.36 44.51
C LEU A 707 1.67 18.83 45.28
N SER A 708 2.51 17.88 45.66
CA SER A 708 3.82 18.22 46.18
C SER A 708 4.73 18.66 45.02
N ASP A 709 5.69 19.54 45.29
CA ASP A 709 6.58 20.06 44.25
C ASP A 709 7.28 18.92 43.49
N GLY A 710 7.32 19.05 42.15
CA GLY A 710 7.86 18.05 41.22
C GLY A 710 6.91 16.93 40.76
N ASP A 711 5.74 16.71 41.38
CA ASP A 711 4.83 15.61 41.01
C ASP A 711 4.20 15.77 39.61
N ALA A 712 4.15 17.00 39.09
CA ALA A 712 3.62 17.33 37.76
C ALA A 712 4.72 17.66 36.72
N ARG A 713 6.00 17.53 37.08
CA ARG A 713 7.12 17.78 36.17
C ARG A 713 7.57 16.47 35.53
N TRP A 714 7.77 16.47 34.23
CA TRP A 714 8.10 15.29 33.44
C TRP A 714 9.38 15.50 32.63
N ILE A 715 10.25 14.50 32.62
CA ILE A 715 11.44 14.39 31.78
C ILE A 715 11.06 13.51 30.59
N LEU A 716 11.41 13.96 29.38
CA LEU A 716 11.13 13.28 28.12
C LEU A 716 12.43 12.73 27.53
N LYS A 717 12.94 11.63 28.10
CA LYS A 717 14.22 10.98 27.74
C LYS A 717 14.22 9.49 28.03
#